data_AF-D3ZQ04-F1
#
_entry.id   AF-D3ZQ04-F1
#
_cell.length_a   1.000
_cell.length_b   1.000
_cell.length_c   1.000
_cell.angle_alpha   90.00
_cell.angle_beta   90.00
_cell.angle_gamma   90.00
#
_symmetry.space_group_name_H-M   'P 1'
#
loop_
_entity.id
_entity.type
_entity.pdbx_description
1 polymer ?
#
loop_
_entity_poly.entity_id
_entity_poly.type
_entity_poly.pdbx_seq_one_letter_code
_entity_poly.pdbx_strand_id
1 'polypeptide(L)'
;MASLMLHFKWTWIGLAISDDDQGIQFLSDLKEEMQRHGICLAFVNMIPENMQIYMTMAKIYDKQIMTSSAKVVVIYGKINSTLEVSFRRWGNLGAHRIWITTSQWDVITNIKDFNLDFFHGTVTFAHHHSDIAEFRNFMQTINTSKYPVDISQSMLGWNHFNCSISKNNSKIDYFTFNNPLEWLAQHTFDMVLSEEGYNLYNAVYAVAHTYHELILQQVESQKMEEPKGVFTDCQQVASLLKTRVFTNPLGELVNMNHRENQCIEHDIFIIWNFPQGLGLKVKIGTYFPYFTHNQQLHISEDLEWATGGTLVPSSMCSMTCTAGFRKIHQKETADCCFDCVQCPENEVSNDTADMEQCVRCPDDSYTNLEQTQCLQRTVSFLAYEDPLGMALGCMALSFSAITILVLVTFVKYKDTPIVKANNRILSYILLISLVFCFLCSLLFIGHPNQDTCILQQTTFGVFFTVAISTVLAKTITVVTAFKLTTPGRMIRRRMIKVATNFLIPICTLIQLALCGIWLGTSPPFIDRDIQSEHGKVIIICNKGSIIAFYFVLGYLGSLALGSFTVAFLARNLPDRFNEAKFLTFSMLVFYSVWITFLPVYHSTRGKVMIVVEVFSILASSAGLLGCIFVPKCYVLLVRPDLNVLQK
;
A
#
# COMPACT_ATOMS: atom_id res chain seq x y z
N MET A 1 12.26 -31.29 3.97
CA MET A 1 11.38 -30.63 4.97
C MET A 1 11.03 -29.19 4.60
N ALA A 2 12.00 -28.28 4.39
CA ALA A 2 11.70 -26.88 4.04
C ALA A 2 10.80 -26.72 2.79
N SER A 3 11.07 -27.48 1.73
CA SER A 3 10.23 -27.47 0.51
C SER A 3 8.77 -27.88 0.76
N LEU A 4 8.53 -28.78 1.72
CA LEU A 4 7.17 -29.17 2.14
C LEU A 4 6.45 -28.00 2.81
N MET A 5 7.15 -27.29 3.68
CA MET A 5 6.61 -26.11 4.38
C MET A 5 6.26 -25.00 3.38
N LEU A 6 7.12 -24.77 2.38
CA LEU A 6 6.87 -23.82 1.30
C LEU A 6 5.65 -24.20 0.46
N HIS A 7 5.55 -25.47 0.07
CA HIS A 7 4.44 -25.97 -0.73
C HIS A 7 3.09 -25.70 -0.06
N PHE A 8 3.00 -25.89 1.26
CA PHE A 8 1.80 -25.62 2.05
C PHE A 8 1.73 -24.21 2.65
N LYS A 9 2.66 -23.31 2.29
CA LYS A 9 2.75 -21.92 2.78
C LYS A 9 2.79 -21.80 4.31
N TRP A 10 3.47 -22.73 4.97
CA TRP A 10 3.68 -22.68 6.41
C TRP A 10 4.89 -21.82 6.73
N THR A 11 4.67 -20.74 7.49
CA THR A 11 5.72 -19.78 7.87
C THR A 11 6.00 -19.78 9.38
N TRP A 12 5.21 -20.52 10.17
CA TRP A 12 5.31 -20.56 11.63
C TRP A 12 5.37 -22.01 12.13
N ILE A 13 6.55 -22.45 12.54
CA ILE A 13 6.85 -23.87 12.79
C ILE A 13 7.35 -24.07 14.24
N GLY A 14 6.84 -25.07 14.95
CA GLY A 14 7.42 -25.55 16.20
C GLY A 14 8.50 -26.60 15.95
N LEU A 15 9.51 -26.68 16.82
CA LEU A 15 10.57 -27.67 16.70
C LEU A 15 10.85 -28.34 18.05
N ALA A 16 10.89 -29.66 18.07
CA ALA A 16 11.28 -30.48 19.21
C ALA A 16 12.36 -31.47 18.80
N ILE A 17 13.51 -31.41 19.46
CA ILE A 17 14.70 -32.18 19.10
C ILE A 17 15.30 -32.87 20.32
N SER A 18 16.05 -33.94 20.11
CA SER A 18 16.90 -34.50 21.18
C SER A 18 18.05 -33.53 21.49
N ASP A 19 18.39 -33.41 22.76
CA ASP A 19 19.53 -32.62 23.23
C ASP A 19 20.84 -33.43 23.09
N ASP A 20 21.22 -33.69 21.84
CA ASP A 20 22.45 -34.37 21.45
C ASP A 20 23.10 -33.68 20.23
N ASP A 21 24.33 -34.09 19.88
CA ASP A 21 25.09 -33.48 18.78
C ASP A 21 24.32 -33.54 17.44
N GLN A 22 23.55 -34.62 17.21
CA GLN A 22 22.74 -34.78 16.00
C GLN A 22 21.57 -33.79 15.98
N GLY A 23 20.86 -33.63 17.09
CA GLY A 23 19.77 -32.65 17.23
C GLY A 23 20.24 -31.21 17.06
N ILE A 24 21.39 -30.85 17.65
CA ILE A 24 21.98 -29.51 17.53
C ILE A 24 22.40 -29.22 16.08
N GLN A 25 23.05 -30.17 15.41
CA GLN A 25 23.41 -30.03 14.00
C GLN A 25 22.17 -29.85 13.12
N PHE A 26 21.14 -30.68 13.33
CA PHE A 26 19.87 -30.58 12.61
C PHE A 26 19.18 -29.23 12.80
N LEU A 27 19.18 -28.69 14.02
CA LEU A 27 18.64 -27.36 14.30
C LEU A 27 19.35 -26.28 13.50
N SER A 28 20.68 -26.33 13.44
CA SER A 28 21.49 -25.35 12.70
C SER A 28 21.16 -25.37 11.21
N ASP A 29 21.21 -26.57 10.61
CA ASP A 29 21.00 -26.76 9.17
C ASP A 29 19.56 -26.42 8.75
N LEU A 30 18.58 -26.87 9.54
CA LEU A 30 17.17 -26.57 9.27
C LEU A 30 16.88 -25.08 9.42
N LYS A 31 17.44 -24.42 10.45
CA LYS A 31 17.23 -22.98 10.68
C LYS A 31 17.80 -22.13 9.55
N GLU A 32 18.98 -22.45 9.04
CA GLU A 32 19.57 -21.74 7.90
C GLU A 32 18.66 -21.84 6.67
N GLU A 33 18.19 -23.06 6.36
CA GLU A 33 17.35 -23.29 5.20
C GLU A 33 15.95 -22.66 5.33
N MET A 34 15.39 -22.64 6.54
CA MET A 34 14.13 -21.95 6.85
C MET A 34 14.25 -20.43 6.67
N GLN A 35 15.36 -19.83 7.15
CA GLN A 35 15.59 -18.39 7.04
C GLN A 35 15.71 -17.92 5.58
N ARG A 36 16.35 -18.71 4.71
CA ARG A 36 16.41 -18.44 3.25
C ARG A 36 15.05 -18.33 2.59
N HIS A 37 14.04 -18.96 3.18
CA HIS A 37 12.68 -19.08 2.65
C HIS A 37 11.65 -18.28 3.47
N GLY A 38 12.08 -17.44 4.42
CA GLY A 38 11.17 -16.62 5.22
C GLY A 38 10.29 -17.40 6.19
N ILE A 39 10.75 -18.57 6.65
CA ILE A 39 10.02 -19.42 7.61
C ILE A 39 10.63 -19.21 9.01
N CYS A 40 9.78 -18.98 10.00
CA CYS A 40 10.19 -18.72 11.39
C CYS A 40 9.86 -19.89 12.32
N LEU A 41 10.67 -20.01 13.38
CA LEU A 41 10.46 -20.94 14.48
C LEU A 41 9.67 -20.28 15.60
N ALA A 42 8.55 -20.88 15.98
CA ALA A 42 7.73 -20.46 17.12
C ALA A 42 8.39 -20.80 18.46
N PHE A 43 9.04 -21.96 18.51
CA PHE A 43 9.80 -22.44 19.64
C PHE A 43 10.78 -23.53 19.22
N VAL A 44 11.80 -23.75 20.07
CA VAL A 44 12.73 -24.87 19.96
C VAL A 44 12.80 -25.55 21.33
N ASN A 45 12.32 -26.78 21.40
CA ASN A 45 12.39 -27.62 22.59
C ASN A 45 13.54 -28.62 22.43
N MET A 46 14.63 -28.41 23.14
CA MET A 46 15.70 -29.41 23.28
C MET A 46 15.32 -30.35 24.43
N ILE A 47 15.06 -31.61 24.11
CA ILE A 47 14.60 -32.62 25.06
C ILE A 47 15.82 -33.42 25.56
N PRO A 48 16.17 -33.34 26.86
CA PRO A 48 17.36 -33.98 27.40
C PRO A 48 17.23 -35.50 27.39
N GLU A 49 18.28 -36.23 26.98
CA GLU A 49 18.28 -37.71 26.98
C GLU A 49 18.14 -38.28 28.42
N ASN A 50 18.61 -37.55 29.44
CA ASN A 50 18.51 -37.97 30.83
C ASN A 50 17.07 -37.82 31.36
N MET A 51 16.45 -38.95 31.70
CA MET A 51 15.07 -39.03 32.20
C MET A 51 14.80 -38.17 33.46
N GLN A 52 15.77 -38.02 34.37
CA GLN A 52 15.59 -37.20 35.58
C GLN A 52 15.49 -35.71 35.22
N ILE A 53 16.35 -35.23 34.32
CA ILE A 53 16.33 -33.85 33.84
C ILE A 53 15.02 -33.61 33.07
N TYR A 54 14.68 -34.53 32.17
CA TYR A 54 13.44 -34.48 31.41
C TYR A 54 12.20 -34.34 32.30
N MET A 55 12.07 -35.15 33.35
CA MET A 55 10.90 -35.10 34.26
C MET A 55 10.74 -33.73 34.93
N THR A 56 11.82 -33.00 35.20
CA THR A 56 11.75 -31.65 35.78
C THR A 56 11.26 -30.61 34.78
N MET A 57 11.59 -30.77 33.50
CA MET A 57 11.27 -29.82 32.43
C MET A 57 10.00 -30.18 31.63
N ALA A 58 9.48 -31.41 31.75
CA ALA A 58 8.37 -31.92 30.95
C ALA A 58 7.16 -30.98 30.91
N LYS A 59 6.77 -30.40 32.07
CA LYS A 59 5.65 -29.45 32.15
C LYS A 59 5.87 -28.16 31.36
N ILE A 60 7.13 -27.73 31.21
CA ILE A 60 7.50 -26.53 30.43
C ILE A 60 7.27 -26.82 28.94
N TYR A 61 7.78 -27.95 28.46
CA TYR A 61 7.58 -28.37 27.06
C TYR A 61 6.11 -28.59 26.73
N ASP A 62 5.36 -29.25 27.62
CA ASP A 62 3.91 -29.42 27.49
C ASP A 62 3.21 -28.07 27.33
N LYS A 63 3.50 -27.12 28.22
CA LYS A 63 2.91 -25.78 28.19
C LYS A 63 3.21 -25.09 26.87
N GLN A 64 4.46 -25.10 26.42
CA GLN A 64 4.90 -24.42 25.21
C GLN A 64 4.22 -24.97 23.95
N ILE A 65 4.11 -26.29 23.83
CA ILE A 65 3.42 -26.94 22.71
C ILE A 65 1.91 -26.65 22.73
N MET A 66 1.28 -26.70 23.91
CA MET A 66 -0.16 -26.46 24.04
C MET A 66 -0.54 -25.00 23.80
N THR A 67 0.30 -24.03 24.20
CA THR A 67 0.01 -22.60 24.04
C THR A 67 0.48 -21.99 22.71
N SER A 68 1.39 -22.65 21.99
CA SER A 68 1.90 -22.14 20.72
C SER A 68 0.81 -22.10 19.65
N SER A 69 0.81 -21.03 18.85
CA SER A 69 -0.03 -20.88 17.66
C SER A 69 0.45 -21.73 16.48
N ALA A 70 1.67 -22.28 16.53
CA ALA A 70 2.18 -23.16 15.49
C ALA A 70 1.37 -24.46 15.45
N LYS A 71 0.76 -24.73 14.30
CA LYS A 71 0.00 -25.98 14.06
C LYS A 71 0.91 -27.11 13.58
N VAL A 72 2.07 -26.77 13.01
CA VAL A 72 3.05 -27.72 12.50
C VAL A 72 4.22 -27.79 13.47
N VAL A 73 4.61 -29.00 13.86
CA VAL A 73 5.74 -29.25 14.75
C VAL A 73 6.66 -30.31 14.15
N VAL A 74 7.93 -29.96 13.96
CA VAL A 74 8.97 -30.90 13.54
C VAL A 74 9.54 -31.60 14.76
N ILE A 75 9.64 -32.92 14.71
CA ILE A 75 10.27 -33.78 15.71
C ILE A 75 11.49 -34.44 15.08
N TYR A 76 12.65 -34.35 15.74
CA TYR A 76 13.88 -34.99 15.27
C TYR A 76 14.68 -35.59 16.43
N GLY A 77 15.02 -36.87 16.34
CA GLY A 77 15.82 -37.57 17.34
C GLY A 77 15.59 -39.07 17.35
N LYS A 78 16.28 -39.78 18.25
CA LYS A 78 16.28 -41.24 18.33
C LYS A 78 14.96 -41.78 18.91
N ILE A 79 14.50 -42.92 18.40
CA ILE A 79 13.44 -43.73 19.02
C ILE A 79 13.93 -44.31 20.36
N ASN A 80 13.02 -44.66 21.28
CA ASN A 80 13.31 -45.11 22.64
C ASN A 80 14.01 -44.07 23.54
N SER A 81 13.87 -42.78 23.23
CA SER A 81 14.41 -41.66 24.01
C SER A 81 13.33 -40.93 24.82
N THR A 82 13.74 -39.99 25.66
CA THR A 82 12.84 -39.05 26.35
C THR A 82 11.98 -38.22 25.39
N LEU A 83 12.43 -38.03 24.15
CA LEU A 83 11.65 -37.38 23.09
C LEU A 83 10.42 -38.21 22.72
N GLU A 84 10.52 -39.54 22.69
CA GLU A 84 9.37 -40.43 22.45
C GLU A 84 8.37 -40.37 23.59
N VAL A 85 8.87 -40.33 24.84
CA VAL A 85 8.03 -40.13 26.01
C VAL A 85 7.30 -38.78 25.92
N SER A 86 7.98 -37.73 25.47
CA SER A 86 7.40 -36.40 25.28
C SER A 86 6.31 -36.41 24.21
N PHE A 87 6.58 -37.04 23.06
CA PHE A 87 5.64 -37.09 21.96
C PHE A 87 4.36 -37.84 22.33
N ARG A 88 4.49 -39.02 22.96
CA ARG A 88 3.35 -39.77 23.52
C ARG A 88 2.59 -38.97 24.57
N ARG A 89 3.31 -38.20 25.40
CA ARG A 89 2.72 -37.35 26.43
C ARG A 89 1.89 -36.21 25.82
N TRP A 90 2.36 -35.57 24.75
CA TRP A 90 1.60 -34.52 24.06
C TRP A 90 0.33 -35.07 23.39
N GLY A 91 0.41 -36.27 22.80
CA GLY A 91 -0.77 -36.99 22.33
C GLY A 91 -1.81 -37.20 23.44
N ASN A 92 -1.39 -37.70 24.60
CA ASN A 92 -2.26 -37.90 25.77
C ASN A 92 -2.87 -36.60 26.32
N LEU A 93 -2.16 -35.48 26.17
CA LEU A 93 -2.65 -34.15 26.56
C LEU A 93 -3.62 -33.53 25.54
N GLY A 94 -3.86 -34.20 24.41
CA GLY A 94 -4.75 -33.71 23.35
C GLY A 94 -4.10 -32.68 22.43
N ALA A 95 -2.78 -32.71 22.25
CA ALA A 95 -2.07 -31.80 21.36
C ALA A 95 -2.36 -32.16 19.88
N HIS A 96 -3.36 -31.50 19.29
CA HIS A 96 -3.65 -31.63 17.85
C HIS A 96 -2.69 -30.76 17.02
N ARG A 97 -1.67 -31.38 16.43
CA ARG A 97 -0.66 -30.74 15.56
C ARG A 97 -0.39 -31.62 14.35
N ILE A 98 0.12 -31.01 13.27
CA ILE A 98 0.75 -31.73 12.17
C ILE A 98 2.18 -32.03 12.60
N TRP A 99 2.45 -33.31 12.88
CA TRP A 99 3.76 -33.77 13.28
C TRP A 99 4.58 -34.10 12.04
N ILE A 100 5.79 -33.55 11.94
CA ILE A 100 6.73 -33.87 10.88
C ILE A 100 7.93 -34.59 11.50
N THR A 101 8.28 -35.77 11.00
CA THR A 101 9.37 -36.58 11.56
C THR A 101 10.19 -37.28 10.46
N THR A 102 11.24 -38.01 10.87
CA THR A 102 12.11 -38.82 10.01
C THR A 102 11.80 -40.31 10.17
N SER A 103 12.34 -41.15 9.29
CA SER A 103 12.07 -42.59 9.23
C SER A 103 12.41 -43.36 10.51
N GLN A 104 13.24 -42.81 11.38
CA GLN A 104 13.53 -43.39 12.70
C GLN A 104 12.28 -43.52 13.60
N TRP A 105 11.20 -42.79 13.28
CA TRP A 105 9.94 -42.79 13.99
C TRP A 105 8.86 -43.65 13.32
N ASP A 106 9.22 -44.77 12.69
CA ASP A 106 8.23 -45.68 12.11
C ASP A 106 7.49 -46.47 13.21
N VAL A 107 6.57 -45.78 13.90
CA VAL A 107 5.87 -46.23 15.10
C VAL A 107 5.02 -47.50 14.86
N ILE A 108 4.72 -47.80 13.60
CA ILE A 108 3.84 -48.91 13.21
C ILE A 108 4.38 -50.27 13.69
N THR A 109 5.71 -50.40 13.82
CA THR A 109 6.33 -51.68 14.20
C THR A 109 6.33 -51.96 15.71
N ASN A 110 6.12 -50.94 16.56
CA ASN A 110 6.39 -51.05 18.01
C ASN A 110 5.15 -51.07 18.91
N ILE A 111 3.93 -50.91 18.39
CA ILE A 111 2.75 -50.67 19.23
C ILE A 111 1.56 -51.55 18.81
N LYS A 112 1.23 -52.56 19.62
CA LYS A 112 -0.03 -53.33 19.50
C LYS A 112 -1.27 -52.57 19.97
N ASP A 113 -1.12 -51.58 20.86
CA ASP A 113 -2.22 -50.75 21.39
C ASP A 113 -2.34 -49.44 20.61
N PHE A 114 -2.87 -49.51 19.39
CA PHE A 114 -3.32 -48.34 18.64
C PHE A 114 -4.66 -47.77 19.16
N ASN A 115 -5.03 -48.04 20.42
CA ASN A 115 -6.17 -47.40 21.08
C ASN A 115 -5.98 -45.89 21.31
N LEU A 116 -4.94 -45.30 20.74
CA LEU A 116 -4.57 -43.91 20.95
C LEU A 116 -4.21 -43.29 19.61
N ASP A 117 -5.10 -42.41 19.15
CA ASP A 117 -5.11 -41.68 17.86
C ASP A 117 -3.90 -40.72 17.67
N PHE A 118 -2.83 -40.88 18.45
CA PHE A 118 -1.79 -39.87 18.66
C PHE A 118 -0.93 -39.59 17.44
N PHE A 119 -0.71 -40.62 16.61
CA PHE A 119 0.17 -40.52 15.45
C PHE A 119 -0.59 -40.27 14.14
N HIS A 120 -1.92 -40.19 14.20
CA HIS A 120 -2.72 -39.99 13.00
C HIS A 120 -2.33 -38.67 12.33
N GLY A 121 -2.04 -38.74 11.03
CA GLY A 121 -1.62 -37.60 10.21
C GLY A 121 -0.17 -37.15 10.40
N THR A 122 0.66 -37.94 11.10
CA THR A 122 2.10 -37.67 11.18
C THR A 122 2.73 -37.86 9.80
N VAL A 123 3.48 -36.85 9.34
CA VAL A 123 4.21 -36.87 8.07
C VAL A 123 5.66 -37.29 8.34
N THR A 124 6.11 -38.35 7.69
CA THR A 124 7.42 -38.94 7.89
C THR A 124 8.22 -38.94 6.58
N PHE A 125 9.49 -38.52 6.65
CA PHE A 125 10.44 -38.60 5.55
C PHE A 125 11.31 -39.84 5.67
N ALA A 126 11.46 -40.62 4.60
CA ALA A 126 12.37 -41.76 4.52
C ALA A 126 13.19 -41.70 3.22
N HIS A 127 14.36 -42.32 3.19
CA HIS A 127 15.07 -42.50 1.93
C HIS A 127 14.26 -43.41 1.00
N HIS A 128 14.26 -43.11 -0.30
CA HIS A 128 13.62 -43.97 -1.27
C HIS A 128 14.24 -45.37 -1.26
N HIS A 129 13.41 -46.40 -1.21
CA HIS A 129 13.84 -47.79 -1.36
C HIS A 129 12.81 -48.60 -2.13
N SER A 130 13.30 -49.49 -3.00
CA SER A 130 12.45 -50.41 -3.76
C SER A 130 11.95 -51.58 -2.91
N ASP A 131 10.77 -52.11 -3.26
CA ASP A 131 10.27 -53.36 -2.68
C ASP A 131 11.11 -54.54 -3.19
N ILE A 132 11.52 -55.42 -2.27
CA ILE A 132 12.30 -56.61 -2.58
C ILE A 132 11.35 -57.80 -2.64
N ALA A 133 10.88 -58.13 -3.84
CA ALA A 133 9.94 -59.22 -4.05
C ALA A 133 10.47 -60.57 -3.51
N GLU A 134 11.78 -60.79 -3.60
CA GLU A 134 12.47 -61.96 -3.04
C GLU A 134 12.35 -62.02 -1.52
N PHE A 135 12.43 -60.89 -0.81
CA PHE A 135 12.27 -60.84 0.63
C PHE A 135 10.83 -61.15 1.03
N ARG A 136 9.85 -60.57 0.31
CA ARG A 136 8.43 -60.89 0.51
C ARG A 136 8.16 -62.39 0.31
N ASN A 137 8.66 -62.96 -0.77
CA ASN A 137 8.54 -64.39 -1.06
C ASN A 137 9.26 -65.26 -0.01
N PHE A 138 10.43 -64.82 0.46
CA PHE A 138 11.16 -65.48 1.54
C PHE A 138 10.33 -65.51 2.83
N MET A 139 9.78 -64.37 3.25
CA MET A 139 8.94 -64.28 4.46
C MET A 139 7.67 -65.13 4.37
N GLN A 140 7.06 -65.23 3.19
CA GLN A 140 5.86 -66.06 2.97
C GLN A 140 6.15 -67.57 2.95
N THR A 141 7.36 -67.97 2.54
CA THR A 141 7.74 -69.39 2.36
C THR A 141 8.67 -69.92 3.45
N ILE A 142 9.04 -69.05 4.40
CA ILE A 142 9.89 -69.42 5.53
C ILE A 142 9.24 -70.59 6.27
N ASN A 143 10.01 -71.58 6.66
CA ASN A 143 9.53 -72.71 7.45
C ASN A 143 10.70 -73.19 8.29
N THR A 144 10.48 -73.41 9.59
CA THR A 144 11.48 -73.89 10.54
C THR A 144 12.11 -75.23 10.14
N SER A 145 11.47 -75.99 9.24
CA SER A 145 12.01 -77.23 8.66
C SER A 145 12.92 -77.04 7.43
N LYS A 146 12.84 -75.90 6.73
CA LYS A 146 13.54 -75.68 5.45
C LYS A 146 14.91 -75.02 5.61
N TYR A 147 15.11 -74.24 6.67
CA TYR A 147 16.35 -73.49 6.90
C TYR A 147 17.07 -74.02 8.14
N PRO A 148 18.40 -74.24 8.08
CA PRO A 148 19.20 -74.75 9.21
C PRO A 148 19.47 -73.69 10.29
N VAL A 149 19.02 -72.46 10.09
CA VAL A 149 19.09 -71.39 11.08
C VAL A 149 17.89 -71.55 12.02
N ASP A 150 18.13 -71.59 13.33
CA ASP A 150 17.08 -71.70 14.32
C ASP A 150 16.33 -70.35 14.47
N ILE A 151 15.51 -70.03 13.46
CA ILE A 151 14.66 -68.82 13.44
C ILE A 151 13.67 -68.86 14.60
N SER A 152 13.43 -70.03 15.20
CA SER A 152 12.55 -70.16 16.37
C SER A 152 13.08 -69.39 17.57
N GLN A 153 14.40 -69.31 17.78
CA GLN A 153 14.99 -68.49 18.86
C GLN A 153 14.82 -67.00 18.61
N SER A 154 14.99 -66.55 17.37
CA SER A 154 14.70 -65.17 17.00
C SER A 154 13.23 -64.87 17.24
N MET A 155 12.30 -65.68 16.68
CA MET A 155 10.85 -65.52 16.91
C MET A 155 10.47 -65.55 18.40
N LEU A 156 11.11 -66.40 19.22
CA LEU A 156 10.92 -66.45 20.68
C LEU A 156 11.38 -65.16 21.36
N GLY A 157 12.52 -64.60 20.94
CA GLY A 157 13.00 -63.29 21.39
C GLY A 157 12.03 -62.17 21.05
N TRP A 158 11.46 -62.19 19.84
CA TRP A 158 10.42 -61.25 19.41
C TRP A 158 9.12 -61.40 20.20
N ASN A 159 8.69 -62.63 20.48
CA ASN A 159 7.52 -62.89 21.33
C ASN A 159 7.75 -62.41 22.78
N HIS A 160 8.99 -62.41 23.27
CA HIS A 160 9.35 -61.89 24.60
C HIS A 160 9.10 -60.38 24.72
N PHE A 161 9.32 -59.63 23.64
CA PHE A 161 9.03 -58.19 23.59
C PHE A 161 7.54 -57.89 23.42
N ASN A 162 6.73 -58.85 22.95
CA ASN A 162 5.37 -58.60 22.48
C ASN A 162 4.28 -59.36 23.28
N CYS A 163 4.63 -59.90 24.45
CA CYS A 163 3.72 -60.63 25.34
C CYS A 163 2.93 -59.68 26.25
N SER A 164 1.64 -59.59 25.99
CA SER A 164 0.65 -58.97 26.86
C SER A 164 0.59 -59.71 28.21
N ILE A 165 0.87 -59.00 29.29
CA ILE A 165 0.63 -59.47 30.66
C ILE A 165 -0.89 -59.57 30.85
N SER A 166 -1.48 -60.68 30.38
CA SER A 166 -2.80 -61.10 30.81
C SER A 166 -2.73 -61.37 32.31
N LYS A 167 -3.28 -60.45 33.10
CA LYS A 167 -3.52 -60.60 34.53
C LYS A 167 -4.62 -61.66 34.74
N ASN A 168 -4.30 -62.94 34.55
CA ASN A 168 -4.92 -64.04 35.29
C ASN A 168 -4.27 -65.40 34.95
N ASN A 169 -3.83 -66.09 36.00
CA ASN A 169 -3.62 -67.53 36.12
C ASN A 169 -2.61 -68.22 35.20
N SER A 170 -1.38 -68.37 35.73
CA SER A 170 -0.61 -69.63 35.77
C SER A 170 -0.95 -70.70 34.71
N LYS A 171 -0.55 -70.44 33.46
CA LYS A 171 -0.11 -71.41 32.45
C LYS A 171 0.37 -70.58 31.26
N ILE A 172 1.69 -70.45 31.12
CA ILE A 172 2.32 -69.90 29.92
C ILE A 172 2.13 -70.98 28.85
N ASP A 173 1.04 -70.91 28.09
CA ASP A 173 0.88 -71.73 26.90
C ASP A 173 1.85 -71.19 25.84
N TYR A 174 2.94 -71.94 25.64
CA TYR A 174 3.89 -71.73 24.56
C TYR A 174 3.16 -71.98 23.23
N PHE A 175 2.71 -70.93 22.56
CA PHE A 175 2.20 -71.04 21.20
C PHE A 175 3.37 -71.30 20.25
N THR A 176 3.62 -72.58 19.97
CA THR A 176 4.52 -73.02 18.89
C THR A 176 3.78 -72.82 17.57
N PHE A 177 4.05 -71.72 16.88
CA PHE A 177 3.47 -71.51 15.55
C PHE A 177 4.17 -72.42 14.54
N ASN A 178 3.46 -73.45 14.07
CA ASN A 178 3.93 -74.32 12.98
C ASN A 178 3.80 -73.64 11.61
N ASN A 179 3.09 -72.51 11.53
CA ASN A 179 2.87 -71.76 10.30
C ASN A 179 3.30 -70.29 10.49
N PRO A 180 4.37 -69.83 9.80
CA PRO A 180 4.80 -68.44 9.88
C PRO A 180 3.77 -67.46 9.30
N LEU A 181 2.85 -67.91 8.44
CA LEU A 181 1.76 -67.07 7.96
C LEU A 181 0.81 -66.66 9.10
N GLU A 182 0.54 -67.58 10.04
CA GLU A 182 -0.25 -67.29 11.24
C GLU A 182 0.51 -66.37 12.20
N TRP A 183 1.82 -66.60 12.36
CA TRP A 183 2.67 -65.74 13.17
C TRP A 183 2.74 -64.30 12.63
N LEU A 184 2.91 -64.14 11.31
CA LEU A 184 2.94 -62.86 10.61
C LEU A 184 1.59 -62.14 10.72
N ALA A 185 0.48 -62.86 10.53
CA ALA A 185 -0.87 -62.30 10.64
C ALA A 185 -1.18 -61.80 12.05
N GLN A 186 -0.69 -62.49 13.09
CA GLN A 186 -0.96 -62.13 14.48
C GLN A 186 -0.04 -61.05 15.03
N HIS A 187 1.14 -60.87 14.44
CA HIS A 187 2.12 -59.88 14.88
C HIS A 187 2.19 -58.64 13.99
N THR A 188 1.33 -58.53 12.97
CA THR A 188 1.25 -57.35 12.09
C THR A 188 2.63 -56.95 11.56
N PHE A 189 3.44 -57.96 11.22
CA PHE A 189 4.79 -57.72 10.70
C PHE A 189 4.69 -57.26 9.25
N ASP A 190 5.35 -56.14 8.93
CA ASP A 190 5.38 -55.66 7.55
C ASP A 190 6.17 -56.64 6.67
N MET A 191 5.55 -57.10 5.59
CA MET A 191 6.21 -57.99 4.62
C MET A 191 7.19 -57.22 3.72
N VAL A 192 7.18 -55.89 3.77
CA VAL A 192 8.14 -55.02 3.10
C VAL A 192 9.30 -54.72 4.03
N LEU A 193 10.52 -54.74 3.49
CA LEU A 193 11.72 -54.43 4.24
C LEU A 193 11.73 -52.95 4.65
N SER A 194 12.04 -52.64 5.90
CA SER A 194 12.20 -51.25 6.36
C SER A 194 13.40 -50.57 5.67
N GLU A 195 13.48 -49.24 5.74
CA GLU A 195 14.65 -48.49 5.24
C GLU A 195 15.96 -49.02 5.86
N GLU A 196 15.95 -49.28 7.17
CA GLU A 196 17.11 -49.82 7.89
C GLU A 196 17.46 -51.24 7.42
N GLY A 197 16.44 -52.07 7.15
CA GLY A 197 16.63 -53.39 6.57
C GLY A 197 17.17 -53.33 5.14
N TYR A 198 16.69 -52.38 4.32
CA TYR A 198 17.16 -52.18 2.95
C TYR A 198 18.61 -51.67 2.91
N ASN A 199 18.96 -50.75 3.81
CA ASN A 199 20.34 -50.31 4.00
C ASN A 199 21.24 -51.47 4.45
N LEU A 200 20.76 -52.34 5.34
CA LEU A 200 21.47 -53.54 5.75
C LEU A 200 21.66 -54.53 4.59
N TYR A 201 20.62 -54.74 3.77
CA TYR A 201 20.68 -55.56 2.56
C TYR A 201 21.78 -55.07 1.62
N ASN A 202 21.80 -53.78 1.30
CA ASN A 202 22.84 -53.18 0.46
C ASN A 202 24.22 -53.23 1.11
N ALA A 203 24.32 -53.05 2.44
CA ALA A 203 25.59 -53.16 3.17
C ALA A 203 26.20 -54.57 3.04
N VAL A 204 25.38 -55.63 3.11
CA VAL A 204 25.83 -57.01 2.91
C VAL A 204 26.40 -57.20 1.50
N TYR A 205 25.72 -56.67 0.47
CA TYR A 205 26.24 -56.71 -0.90
C TYR A 205 27.53 -55.91 -1.07
N ALA A 206 27.63 -54.72 -0.46
CA ALA A 206 28.84 -53.90 -0.53
C ALA A 206 30.05 -54.63 0.06
N VAL A 207 29.86 -55.33 1.18
CA VAL A 207 30.88 -56.20 1.79
C VAL A 207 31.20 -57.35 0.84
N ALA A 208 30.20 -58.06 0.31
CA ALA A 208 30.41 -59.17 -0.62
C ALA A 208 31.21 -58.77 -1.86
N HIS A 209 30.88 -57.64 -2.50
CA HIS A 209 31.63 -57.10 -3.63
C HIS A 209 33.07 -56.75 -3.27
N THR A 210 33.29 -56.18 -2.08
CA THR A 210 34.64 -55.83 -1.61
C THR A 210 35.51 -57.07 -1.42
N TYR A 211 34.98 -58.11 -0.76
CA TYR A 211 35.69 -59.38 -0.61
C TYR A 211 35.89 -60.08 -1.95
N HIS A 212 34.92 -60.01 -2.87
CA HIS A 212 35.06 -60.58 -4.20
C HIS A 212 36.22 -59.95 -4.98
N GLU A 213 36.35 -58.62 -4.98
CA GLU A 213 37.49 -57.94 -5.60
C GLU A 213 38.81 -58.34 -4.95
N LEU A 214 38.86 -58.41 -3.62
CA LEU A 214 40.06 -58.81 -2.90
C LEU A 214 40.50 -60.24 -3.25
N ILE A 215 39.54 -61.17 -3.38
CA ILE A 215 39.81 -62.55 -3.84
C ILE A 215 40.30 -62.54 -5.29
N LEU A 216 39.68 -61.77 -6.19
CA LEU A 216 40.11 -61.65 -7.58
C LEU A 216 41.54 -61.10 -7.70
N GLN A 217 41.88 -60.03 -6.96
CA GLN A 217 43.23 -59.47 -6.92
C GLN A 217 44.26 -60.50 -6.42
N GLN A 218 43.89 -61.33 -5.44
CA GLN A 218 44.76 -62.39 -4.95
C GLN A 218 45.02 -63.46 -6.03
N VAL A 219 43.98 -63.86 -6.76
CA VAL A 219 44.07 -64.85 -7.85
C VAL A 219 44.90 -64.31 -9.02
N GLU A 220 44.70 -63.06 -9.43
CA GLU A 220 45.46 -62.43 -10.54
C GLU A 220 46.93 -62.21 -10.22
N SER A 221 47.26 -61.92 -8.94
CA SER A 221 48.64 -61.66 -8.52
C SER A 221 49.54 -62.90 -8.42
N GLN A 222 49.05 -64.09 -8.79
CA GLN A 222 49.73 -65.39 -8.64
C GLN A 222 50.25 -65.68 -7.21
N LYS A 223 49.73 -64.96 -6.19
CA LYS A 223 50.09 -65.15 -4.79
C LYS A 223 49.15 -66.17 -4.14
N MET A 224 49.50 -67.46 -4.27
CA MET A 224 49.04 -68.67 -3.54
C MET A 224 48.34 -69.73 -4.41
N GLU A 225 48.71 -71.00 -4.16
CA GLU A 225 48.04 -72.22 -4.65
C GLU A 225 46.66 -72.47 -4.01
N GLU A 226 46.31 -71.76 -2.93
CA GLU A 226 44.96 -71.75 -2.35
C GLU A 226 44.63 -70.35 -1.81
N PRO A 227 43.55 -69.70 -2.27
CA PRO A 227 43.09 -68.44 -1.68
C PRO A 227 42.61 -68.71 -0.25
N LYS A 228 43.49 -68.48 0.73
CA LYS A 228 43.08 -68.40 2.13
C LYS A 228 42.24 -67.14 2.25
N GLY A 229 40.91 -67.28 2.31
CA GLY A 229 39.93 -66.18 2.45
C GLY A 229 40.03 -65.38 3.75
N VAL A 230 41.25 -65.12 4.22
CA VAL A 230 41.61 -64.41 5.44
C VAL A 230 42.35 -63.15 5.01
N PHE A 231 41.64 -62.03 5.03
CA PHE A 231 42.21 -60.72 4.75
C PHE A 231 42.57 -60.05 6.08
N THR A 232 43.87 -59.92 6.36
CA THR A 232 44.37 -59.30 7.60
C THR A 232 44.52 -57.78 7.50
N ASP A 233 44.45 -57.21 6.30
CA ASP A 233 44.57 -55.77 6.10
C ASP A 233 43.20 -55.08 6.16
N CYS A 234 42.78 -54.72 7.38
CA CYS A 234 41.54 -53.98 7.59
C CYS A 234 41.55 -52.60 6.91
N GLN A 235 42.71 -51.98 6.71
CA GLN A 235 42.82 -50.67 6.08
C GLN A 235 42.55 -50.76 4.58
N GLN A 236 43.07 -51.80 3.92
CA GLN A 236 42.76 -52.09 2.52
C GLN A 236 41.27 -52.33 2.33
N VAL A 237 40.65 -53.20 3.15
CA VAL A 237 39.21 -53.49 3.12
C VAL A 237 38.40 -52.19 3.31
N ALA A 238 38.72 -51.39 4.32
CA ALA A 238 38.01 -50.14 4.60
C ALA A 238 38.13 -49.12 3.44
N SER A 239 39.31 -49.01 2.82
CA SER A 239 39.52 -48.11 1.68
C SER A 239 38.69 -48.53 0.46
N LEU A 240 38.65 -49.83 0.16
CA LEU A 240 37.90 -50.41 -0.95
C LEU A 240 36.39 -50.34 -0.74
N LEU A 241 35.95 -50.44 0.52
CA LEU A 241 34.53 -50.31 0.88
C LEU A 241 34.08 -48.85 0.74
N LYS A 242 34.90 -47.88 1.15
CA LYS A 242 34.55 -46.45 1.15
C LYS A 242 34.35 -45.87 -0.26
N THR A 243 35.05 -46.40 -1.25
CA THR A 243 34.95 -45.96 -2.66
C THR A 243 34.09 -46.91 -3.51
N ARG A 244 33.37 -47.83 -2.87
CA ARG A 244 32.62 -48.89 -3.57
C ARG A 244 31.40 -48.32 -4.28
N VAL A 245 31.28 -48.67 -5.56
CA VAL A 245 30.08 -48.44 -6.37
C VAL A 245 29.70 -49.77 -7.01
N PHE A 246 28.44 -50.16 -6.91
CA PHE A 246 27.92 -51.40 -7.51
C PHE A 246 26.44 -51.26 -7.86
N THR A 247 25.94 -52.15 -8.71
CA THR A 247 24.51 -52.27 -8.99
C THR A 247 23.96 -53.39 -8.12
N ASN A 248 22.96 -53.09 -7.29
CA ASN A 248 22.30 -54.12 -6.47
C ASN A 248 21.48 -55.08 -7.36
N PRO A 249 21.00 -56.22 -6.84
CA PRO A 249 20.19 -57.16 -7.63
C PRO A 249 18.88 -56.58 -8.19
N LEU A 250 18.42 -55.43 -7.68
CA LEU A 250 17.23 -54.73 -8.16
C LEU A 250 17.54 -53.82 -9.36
N GLY A 251 18.81 -53.68 -9.75
CA GLY A 251 19.25 -52.81 -10.85
C GLY A 251 19.60 -51.38 -10.43
N GLU A 252 19.63 -51.08 -9.14
CA GLU A 252 19.88 -49.73 -8.61
C GLU A 252 21.37 -49.53 -8.32
N LEU A 253 21.87 -48.33 -8.60
CA LEU A 253 23.26 -47.96 -8.33
C LEU A 253 23.45 -47.58 -6.86
N VAL A 254 24.27 -48.33 -6.14
CA VAL A 254 24.64 -48.08 -4.74
C VAL A 254 26.04 -47.49 -4.69
N ASN A 255 26.17 -46.29 -4.11
CA ASN A 255 27.43 -45.60 -3.87
C ASN A 255 27.74 -45.50 -2.37
N MET A 256 28.86 -46.07 -1.95
CA MET A 256 29.33 -46.01 -0.56
C MET A 256 30.10 -44.71 -0.25
N ASN A 257 30.40 -43.89 -1.27
CA ASN A 257 31.07 -42.61 -1.09
C ASN A 257 30.11 -41.56 -0.53
N HIS A 258 30.17 -41.35 0.79
CA HIS A 258 29.28 -40.44 1.52
C HIS A 258 29.28 -38.99 1.01
N ARG A 259 30.34 -38.51 0.33
CA ARG A 259 30.40 -37.13 -0.18
C ARG A 259 29.56 -36.90 -1.44
N GLU A 260 29.29 -37.96 -2.22
CA GLU A 260 28.50 -37.87 -3.45
C GLU A 260 27.02 -38.24 -3.24
N ASN A 261 26.65 -38.76 -2.07
CA ASN A 261 25.27 -39.12 -1.71
C ASN A 261 24.33 -37.93 -1.45
N GLN A 262 24.68 -36.71 -1.88
CA GLN A 262 23.80 -35.53 -1.73
C GLN A 262 22.54 -35.59 -2.62
N CYS A 263 22.46 -36.54 -3.56
CA CYS A 263 21.37 -36.67 -4.52
C CYS A 263 20.37 -37.80 -4.21
N ILE A 264 20.20 -38.19 -2.94
CA ILE A 264 19.26 -39.26 -2.57
C ILE A 264 17.81 -38.76 -2.64
N GLU A 265 16.98 -39.50 -3.36
CA GLU A 265 15.53 -39.30 -3.42
C GLU A 265 14.90 -39.65 -2.07
N HIS A 266 13.92 -38.86 -1.64
CA HIS A 266 13.22 -39.08 -0.37
C HIS A 266 11.75 -39.31 -0.61
N ASP A 267 11.20 -40.35 0.00
CA ASP A 267 9.77 -40.59 0.02
C ASP A 267 9.13 -39.96 1.25
N ILE A 268 7.94 -39.41 1.03
CA ILE A 268 7.15 -38.73 2.04
C ILE A 268 5.93 -39.59 2.32
N PHE A 269 5.74 -39.94 3.58
CA PHE A 269 4.67 -40.79 4.03
C PHE A 269 3.77 -40.06 5.02
N ILE A 270 2.52 -40.47 5.09
CA ILE A 270 1.60 -40.10 6.16
C ILE A 270 1.18 -41.36 6.93
N ILE A 271 1.06 -41.24 8.25
CA ILE A 271 0.59 -42.33 9.10
C ILE A 271 -0.92 -42.18 9.28
N TRP A 272 -1.68 -43.16 8.79
CA TRP A 272 -3.12 -43.25 8.98
C TRP A 272 -3.45 -44.26 10.06
N ASN A 273 -4.29 -43.87 11.01
CA ASN A 273 -4.78 -44.76 12.04
C ASN A 273 -6.22 -45.11 11.67
N PHE A 274 -6.47 -46.39 11.47
CA PHE A 274 -7.80 -46.92 11.25
C PHE A 274 -8.41 -47.41 12.58
N PRO A 275 -9.75 -47.42 12.68
CA PRO A 275 -10.43 -48.08 13.79
C PRO A 275 -9.91 -49.51 13.98
N GLN A 276 -9.97 -50.02 15.22
CA GLN A 276 -9.40 -51.33 15.62
C GLN A 276 -7.88 -51.36 15.73
N GLY A 277 -7.25 -50.21 15.54
CA GLY A 277 -5.85 -50.06 15.84
C GLY A 277 -4.92 -50.54 14.74
N LEU A 278 -5.30 -50.27 13.50
CA LEU A 278 -4.48 -50.56 12.33
C LEU A 278 -3.82 -49.26 11.86
N GLY A 279 -2.52 -49.13 12.08
CA GLY A 279 -1.72 -48.06 11.49
C GLY A 279 -1.22 -48.44 10.10
N LEU A 280 -1.42 -47.56 9.12
CA LEU A 280 -0.87 -47.73 7.76
C LEU A 280 0.02 -46.55 7.40
N LYS A 281 1.20 -46.84 6.86
CA LYS A 281 2.10 -45.85 6.27
C LYS A 281 1.78 -45.72 4.79
N VAL A 282 1.25 -44.58 4.38
CA VAL A 282 0.84 -44.32 2.99
C VAL A 282 1.80 -43.32 2.36
N LYS A 283 2.38 -43.65 1.20
CA LYS A 283 3.23 -42.74 0.44
C LYS A 283 2.37 -41.64 -0.17
N ILE A 284 2.67 -40.39 0.16
CA ILE A 284 1.93 -39.21 -0.32
C ILE A 284 2.73 -38.38 -1.33
N GLY A 285 4.03 -38.64 -1.44
CA GLY A 285 4.89 -37.87 -2.32
C GLY A 285 6.34 -38.33 -2.33
N THR A 286 7.12 -37.69 -3.18
CA THR A 286 8.56 -37.92 -3.31
C THR A 286 9.26 -36.57 -3.53
N TYR A 287 10.46 -36.45 -2.98
CA TYR A 287 11.35 -35.31 -3.13
C TYR A 287 12.59 -35.72 -3.94
N PHE A 288 12.86 -34.97 -4.99
CA PHE A 288 13.94 -35.17 -5.95
C PHE A 288 14.95 -34.02 -5.85
N PRO A 289 16.13 -34.23 -5.27
CA PRO A 289 17.10 -33.15 -5.02
C PRO A 289 17.70 -32.54 -6.30
N TYR A 290 17.70 -33.28 -7.41
CA TYR A 290 18.34 -32.89 -8.67
C TYR A 290 17.46 -32.06 -9.61
N PHE A 291 16.18 -31.85 -9.29
CA PHE A 291 15.30 -30.98 -10.08
C PHE A 291 15.38 -29.51 -9.63
N THR A 292 14.87 -28.61 -10.48
CA THR A 292 14.74 -27.17 -10.17
C THR A 292 13.69 -26.93 -9.08
N HIS A 293 13.81 -25.85 -8.31
CA HIS A 293 13.04 -25.62 -7.06
C HIS A 293 11.52 -25.92 -7.14
N ASN A 294 10.87 -25.62 -8.27
CA ASN A 294 9.43 -25.85 -8.45
C ASN A 294 9.04 -27.31 -8.76
N GLN A 295 10.00 -28.17 -9.09
CA GLN A 295 9.81 -29.58 -9.46
C GLN A 295 10.49 -30.55 -8.48
N GLN A 296 11.13 -30.04 -7.42
CA GLN A 296 11.80 -30.88 -6.44
C GLN A 296 10.82 -31.70 -5.60
N LEU A 297 9.57 -31.28 -5.47
CA LEU A 297 8.60 -31.89 -4.56
C LEU A 297 7.32 -32.25 -5.32
N HIS A 298 6.99 -33.55 -5.33
CA HIS A 298 5.74 -34.07 -5.86
C HIS A 298 4.91 -34.62 -4.70
N ILE A 299 3.71 -34.07 -4.50
CA ILE A 299 2.77 -34.48 -3.45
C ILE A 299 1.40 -34.73 -4.10
N SER A 300 0.68 -35.73 -3.60
CA SER A 300 -0.71 -35.99 -3.98
C SER A 300 -1.63 -34.88 -3.47
N GLU A 301 -2.46 -34.32 -4.36
CA GLU A 301 -3.36 -33.20 -4.03
C GLU A 301 -4.51 -33.60 -3.09
N ASP A 302 -4.90 -34.89 -3.09
CA ASP A 302 -6.03 -35.42 -2.32
C ASP A 302 -5.60 -35.92 -0.93
N LEU A 303 -4.99 -35.04 -0.13
CA LEU A 303 -4.55 -35.39 1.21
C LEU A 303 -5.61 -35.05 2.26
N GLU A 304 -6.18 -36.07 2.89
CA GLU A 304 -6.97 -35.89 4.12
C GLU A 304 -6.03 -35.74 5.33
N TRP A 305 -6.11 -34.58 5.98
CA TRP A 305 -5.32 -34.30 7.18
C TRP A 305 -6.02 -34.81 8.43
N ALA A 306 -5.25 -35.22 9.44
CA ALA A 306 -5.78 -35.67 10.75
C ALA A 306 -6.68 -34.67 11.47
N THR A 307 -6.71 -33.41 11.04
CA THR A 307 -7.67 -32.40 11.51
C THR A 307 -9.09 -32.57 10.97
N GLY A 308 -9.38 -33.60 10.18
CA GLY A 308 -10.74 -33.93 9.70
C GLY A 308 -11.28 -32.98 8.63
N GLY A 309 -10.40 -32.18 8.01
CA GLY A 309 -10.74 -31.25 6.94
C GLY A 309 -9.90 -31.51 5.69
N THR A 310 -10.50 -31.28 4.52
CA THR A 310 -9.82 -31.31 3.22
C THR A 310 -8.92 -30.08 2.99
N LEU A 311 -9.03 -29.06 3.83
CA LEU A 311 -8.22 -27.84 3.74
C LEU A 311 -6.93 -28.00 4.53
N VAL A 312 -5.80 -27.82 3.84
CA VAL A 312 -4.45 -27.76 4.43
C VAL A 312 -4.45 -26.74 5.58
N PRO A 313 -4.14 -27.14 6.83
CA PRO A 313 -4.13 -26.22 7.95
C PRO A 313 -3.05 -25.15 7.77
N SER A 314 -3.42 -23.87 7.77
CA SER A 314 -2.44 -22.78 7.75
C SER A 314 -1.70 -22.67 9.09
N SER A 315 -0.36 -22.61 9.06
CA SER A 315 0.50 -22.35 10.21
C SER A 315 1.31 -21.06 9.97
N MET A 316 0.75 -19.94 10.41
CA MET A 316 1.29 -18.58 10.23
C MET A 316 1.17 -17.81 11.56
N CYS A 317 2.11 -16.91 11.84
CA CYS A 317 2.05 -16.06 13.05
C CYS A 317 1.04 -14.92 12.84
N SER A 318 1.22 -14.17 11.75
CA SER A 318 0.35 -13.08 11.34
C SER A 318 -0.29 -13.39 9.98
N MET A 319 -1.52 -12.93 9.80
CA MET A 319 -2.18 -13.00 8.50
C MET A 319 -1.57 -11.99 7.51
N THR A 320 -1.63 -12.30 6.22
CA THR A 320 -1.24 -11.37 5.15
C THR A 320 -2.06 -10.10 5.21
N CYS A 321 -1.41 -8.93 5.08
CA CYS A 321 -2.13 -7.67 5.12
C CYS A 321 -2.89 -7.44 3.82
N THR A 322 -4.15 -7.04 3.92
CA THR A 322 -4.99 -6.65 2.78
C THR A 322 -4.57 -5.28 2.25
N ALA A 323 -4.96 -4.97 0.99
CA ALA A 323 -4.76 -3.64 0.40
C ALA A 323 -5.29 -2.53 1.32
N GLY A 324 -4.63 -1.37 1.31
CA GLY A 324 -4.88 -0.25 2.23
C GLY A 324 -4.18 -0.34 3.60
N PHE A 325 -3.56 -1.49 3.90
CA PHE A 325 -2.77 -1.68 5.12
C PHE A 325 -1.29 -1.92 4.77
N ARG A 326 -0.41 -1.55 5.71
CA ARG A 326 1.02 -1.85 5.69
C ARG A 326 1.41 -2.71 6.88
N LYS A 327 2.50 -3.47 6.72
CA LYS A 327 3.11 -4.25 7.80
C LYS A 327 3.87 -3.36 8.78
N ILE A 328 3.72 -3.63 10.06
CA ILE A 328 4.58 -3.09 11.11
C ILE A 328 5.10 -4.25 11.95
N HIS A 329 6.41 -4.47 11.96
CA HIS A 329 7.04 -5.50 12.78
C HIS A 329 6.94 -5.13 14.26
N GLN A 330 6.47 -6.06 15.07
CA GLN A 330 6.47 -5.88 16.52
C GLN A 330 7.91 -5.94 17.03
N LYS A 331 8.26 -5.03 17.94
CA LYS A 331 9.59 -5.03 18.55
C LYS A 331 9.72 -6.30 19.41
N GLU A 332 10.83 -7.02 19.28
CA GLU A 332 11.17 -8.24 20.06
C GLU A 332 10.47 -9.54 19.63
N THR A 333 9.74 -9.57 18.50
CA THR A 333 9.18 -10.81 17.92
C THR A 333 9.95 -11.25 16.66
N ALA A 334 9.76 -12.51 16.24
CA ALA A 334 10.33 -13.00 14.98
C ALA A 334 9.74 -12.24 13.76
N ASP A 335 10.52 -12.14 12.67
CA ASP A 335 10.16 -11.35 11.47
C ASP A 335 8.81 -11.73 10.84
N CYS A 336 8.40 -12.99 10.99
CA CYS A 336 7.11 -13.50 10.50
C CYS A 336 5.89 -12.97 11.27
N CYS A 337 6.09 -12.31 12.41
CA CYS A 337 5.05 -11.74 13.24
C CYS A 337 5.02 -10.21 13.06
N PHE A 338 3.93 -9.70 12.49
CA PHE A 338 3.72 -8.29 12.21
C PHE A 338 2.25 -7.90 12.41
N ASP A 339 2.00 -6.62 12.65
CA ASP A 339 0.66 -6.05 12.69
C ASP A 339 0.33 -5.35 11.36
N CYS A 340 -0.91 -5.46 10.91
CA CYS A 340 -1.40 -4.72 9.75
C CYS A 340 -2.00 -3.38 10.22
N VAL A 341 -1.42 -2.27 9.79
CA VAL A 341 -1.85 -0.92 10.16
C VAL A 341 -2.26 -0.15 8.91
N GLN A 342 -3.35 0.61 9.00
CA GLN A 342 -3.89 1.40 7.90
C GLN A 342 -2.87 2.45 7.40
N CYS A 343 -2.85 2.68 6.09
CA CYS A 343 -1.97 3.68 5.47
C CYS A 343 -2.27 5.12 5.96
N PRO A 344 -1.28 6.02 5.96
CA PRO A 344 -1.49 7.45 6.22
C PRO A 344 -2.37 8.15 5.16
N GLU A 345 -2.86 9.35 5.48
CA GLU A 345 -3.61 10.18 4.51
C GLU A 345 -2.78 10.45 3.24
N ASN A 346 -3.43 10.39 2.07
CA ASN A 346 -2.82 10.51 0.73
C ASN A 346 -1.82 9.41 0.33
N GLU A 347 -1.76 8.29 1.06
CA GLU A 347 -0.98 7.11 0.69
C GLU A 347 -1.89 5.89 0.46
N VAL A 348 -1.47 5.00 -0.45
CA VAL A 348 -2.19 3.77 -0.80
C VAL A 348 -1.30 2.54 -0.67
N SER A 349 -1.93 1.40 -0.41
CA SER A 349 -1.32 0.08 -0.61
C SER A 349 -2.16 -0.68 -1.63
N ASN A 350 -1.54 -1.01 -2.76
CA ASN A 350 -2.18 -1.69 -3.90
C ASN A 350 -2.35 -3.19 -3.62
N ASP A 351 -2.97 -3.91 -4.57
CA ASP A 351 -3.24 -5.36 -4.53
C ASP A 351 -2.01 -6.27 -4.32
N THR A 352 -0.79 -5.73 -4.26
CA THR A 352 0.36 -6.48 -3.77
C THR A 352 0.24 -6.56 -2.24
N ALA A 353 -0.51 -7.58 -1.77
CA ALA A 353 -0.54 -7.97 -0.37
C ALA A 353 0.89 -7.97 0.17
N ASP A 354 1.04 -7.47 1.41
CA ASP A 354 2.30 -7.45 2.16
C ASP A 354 3.33 -6.33 1.88
N MET A 355 2.89 -5.15 1.44
CA MET A 355 3.79 -3.97 1.40
C MET A 355 4.17 -3.47 2.81
N GLU A 356 5.48 -3.26 3.02
CA GLU A 356 6.02 -2.61 4.24
C GLU A 356 5.78 -1.09 4.25
N GLN A 357 5.63 -0.48 3.07
CA GLN A 357 5.49 0.96 2.90
C GLN A 357 4.32 1.29 1.98
N CYS A 358 3.50 2.26 2.39
CA CYS A 358 2.45 2.80 1.54
C CYS A 358 3.06 3.78 0.53
N VAL A 359 2.42 3.93 -0.63
CA VAL A 359 2.88 4.79 -1.73
C VAL A 359 2.00 6.03 -1.80
N ARG A 360 2.63 7.22 -1.86
CA ARG A 360 1.90 8.49 -1.96
C ARG A 360 1.26 8.69 -3.33
N CYS A 361 0.00 9.12 -3.36
CA CYS A 361 -0.69 9.45 -4.60
C CYS A 361 -0.07 10.66 -5.31
N PRO A 362 -0.02 10.67 -6.66
CA PRO A 362 0.33 11.85 -7.47
C PRO A 362 -0.55 13.07 -7.15
N ASP A 363 -0.02 14.28 -7.33
CA ASP A 363 -0.69 15.54 -6.96
C ASP A 363 -2.05 15.77 -7.67
N ASP A 364 -2.22 15.21 -8.86
CA ASP A 364 -3.46 15.25 -9.65
C ASP A 364 -4.51 14.22 -9.21
N SER A 365 -4.18 13.45 -8.18
CA SER A 365 -5.03 12.40 -7.61
C SER A 365 -5.18 12.55 -6.09
N TYR A 366 -6.09 11.77 -5.52
CA TYR A 366 -6.35 11.68 -4.08
C TYR A 366 -6.76 10.24 -3.74
N THR A 367 -6.58 9.81 -2.50
CA THR A 367 -6.91 8.44 -2.09
C THR A 367 -8.42 8.22 -2.02
N ASN A 368 -8.89 7.03 -2.40
CA ASN A 368 -10.23 6.58 -2.02
C ASN A 368 -10.33 6.36 -0.50
N LEU A 369 -11.55 6.18 0.01
CA LEU A 369 -11.82 6.01 1.44
C LEU A 369 -11.08 4.81 2.06
N GLU A 370 -10.88 3.74 1.27
CA GLU A 370 -10.20 2.51 1.68
C GLU A 370 -8.68 2.56 1.50
N GLN A 371 -8.14 3.66 0.93
CA GLN A 371 -6.69 3.82 0.64
C GLN A 371 -6.08 2.71 -0.21
N THR A 372 -6.88 2.15 -1.12
CA THR A 372 -6.47 1.09 -2.04
C THR A 372 -6.08 1.64 -3.41
N GLN A 373 -6.56 2.83 -3.79
CA GLN A 373 -6.31 3.41 -5.11
C GLN A 373 -6.30 4.95 -5.10
N CYS A 374 -5.57 5.52 -6.04
CA CYS A 374 -5.54 6.96 -6.31
C CYS A 374 -6.61 7.32 -7.35
N LEU A 375 -7.56 8.17 -6.95
CA LEU A 375 -8.64 8.70 -7.78
C LEU A 375 -8.26 10.06 -8.35
N GLN A 376 -8.58 10.32 -9.62
CA GLN A 376 -8.26 11.58 -10.27
C GLN A 376 -9.12 12.74 -9.73
N ARG A 377 -8.51 13.89 -9.47
CA ARG A 377 -9.21 15.07 -8.96
C ARG A 377 -10.06 15.71 -10.07
N THR A 378 -11.23 16.22 -9.71
CA THR A 378 -12.10 16.93 -10.65
C THR A 378 -11.71 18.40 -10.77
N VAL A 379 -11.72 18.94 -11.98
CA VAL A 379 -11.39 20.34 -12.26
C VAL A 379 -12.55 21.25 -11.86
N SER A 380 -12.26 22.33 -11.14
CA SER A 380 -13.26 23.34 -10.75
C SER A 380 -12.82 24.76 -11.09
N PHE A 381 -13.72 25.57 -11.60
CA PHE A 381 -13.54 27.01 -11.87
C PHE A 381 -14.90 27.71 -11.71
N LEU A 382 -14.94 29.05 -11.67
CA LEU A 382 -16.21 29.79 -11.60
C LEU A 382 -16.89 29.74 -12.97
N ALA A 383 -17.73 28.73 -13.17
CA ALA A 383 -18.36 28.45 -14.44
C ALA A 383 -19.63 29.30 -14.63
N TYR A 384 -20.10 29.48 -15.87
CA TYR A 384 -21.38 30.17 -16.12
C TYR A 384 -22.58 29.34 -15.65
N GLU A 385 -22.39 28.02 -15.55
CA GLU A 385 -23.35 27.05 -15.03
C GLU A 385 -23.49 27.10 -13.50
N ASP A 386 -22.48 27.63 -12.79
CA ASP A 386 -22.56 27.82 -11.35
C ASP A 386 -23.59 28.93 -11.04
N PRO A 387 -24.49 28.78 -10.05
CA PRO A 387 -25.51 29.79 -9.73
C PRO A 387 -24.93 31.20 -9.47
N LEU A 388 -23.76 31.26 -8.84
CA LEU A 388 -23.03 32.52 -8.59
C LEU A 388 -22.44 33.11 -9.88
N GLY A 389 -21.84 32.27 -10.74
CA GLY A 389 -21.28 32.72 -12.02
C GLY A 389 -22.35 33.26 -12.96
N MET A 390 -23.49 32.56 -13.05
CA MET A 390 -24.67 33.00 -13.80
C MET A 390 -25.19 34.35 -13.29
N ALA A 391 -25.40 34.49 -11.97
CA ALA A 391 -25.89 35.73 -11.38
C ALA A 391 -24.95 36.92 -11.64
N LEU A 392 -23.64 36.74 -11.46
CA LEU A 392 -22.64 37.78 -11.72
C LEU A 392 -22.60 38.18 -13.20
N GLY A 393 -22.64 37.21 -14.11
CA GLY A 393 -22.69 37.46 -15.56
C GLY A 393 -23.94 38.25 -15.97
N CYS A 394 -25.12 37.85 -15.45
CA CYS A 394 -26.37 38.57 -15.70
C CYS A 394 -26.33 40.00 -15.15
N MET A 395 -25.76 40.22 -13.96
CA MET A 395 -25.59 41.56 -13.38
C MET A 395 -24.66 42.44 -14.23
N ALA A 396 -23.52 41.90 -14.67
CA ALA A 396 -22.56 42.59 -15.53
C ALA A 396 -23.21 43.06 -16.85
N LEU A 397 -23.94 42.17 -17.53
CA LEU A 397 -24.66 42.48 -18.76
C LEU A 397 -25.79 43.50 -18.54
N SER A 398 -26.56 43.34 -17.47
CA SER A 398 -27.67 44.25 -17.13
C SER A 398 -27.16 45.66 -16.82
N PHE A 399 -26.12 45.80 -15.99
CA PHE A 399 -25.54 47.10 -15.68
C PHE A 399 -24.84 47.75 -16.88
N SER A 400 -24.21 46.97 -17.75
CA SER A 400 -23.68 47.44 -19.03
C SER A 400 -24.81 48.01 -19.92
N ALA A 401 -25.90 47.27 -20.08
CA ALA A 401 -27.06 47.71 -20.86
C ALA A 401 -27.71 48.99 -20.29
N ILE A 402 -27.87 49.08 -18.96
CA ILE A 402 -28.37 50.29 -18.29
C ILE A 402 -27.42 51.47 -18.55
N THR A 403 -26.11 51.25 -18.49
CA THR A 403 -25.11 52.32 -18.73
C THR A 403 -25.15 52.81 -20.18
N ILE A 404 -25.31 51.90 -21.15
CA ILE A 404 -25.50 52.25 -22.56
C ILE A 404 -26.78 53.07 -22.74
N LEU A 405 -27.88 52.68 -22.10
CA LEU A 405 -29.14 53.45 -22.15
C LEU A 405 -28.97 54.86 -21.58
N VAL A 406 -28.24 55.01 -20.47
CA VAL A 406 -27.90 56.32 -19.90
C VAL A 406 -27.03 57.13 -20.87
N LEU A 407 -26.03 56.52 -21.51
CA LEU A 407 -25.19 57.17 -22.52
C LEU A 407 -26.02 57.66 -23.72
N VAL A 408 -26.89 56.82 -24.27
CA VAL A 408 -27.80 57.19 -25.36
C VAL A 408 -28.71 58.34 -24.95
N THR A 409 -29.23 58.34 -23.72
CA THR A 409 -30.06 59.42 -23.17
C THR A 409 -29.28 60.73 -23.11
N PHE A 410 -28.05 60.72 -22.59
CA PHE A 410 -27.20 61.90 -22.52
C PHE A 410 -26.82 62.45 -23.91
N VAL A 411 -26.61 61.57 -24.88
CA VAL A 411 -26.34 61.95 -26.28
C VAL A 411 -27.59 62.56 -26.94
N LYS A 412 -28.77 61.98 -26.70
CA LYS A 412 -30.05 62.49 -27.23
C LYS A 412 -30.37 63.88 -26.68
N TYR A 413 -30.18 64.09 -25.37
CA TYR A 413 -30.45 65.35 -24.68
C TYR A 413 -29.21 66.25 -24.54
N LYS A 414 -28.25 66.15 -25.46
CA LYS A 414 -26.95 66.87 -25.43
C LYS A 414 -27.04 68.39 -25.32
N ASP A 415 -28.19 68.96 -25.71
CA ASP A 415 -28.41 70.40 -25.75
C ASP A 415 -29.09 70.97 -24.51
N THR A 416 -29.57 70.11 -23.61
CA THR A 416 -30.17 70.50 -22.32
C THR A 416 -29.12 71.14 -21.39
N PRO A 417 -29.52 72.12 -20.55
CA PRO A 417 -28.59 72.80 -19.67
C PRO A 417 -27.98 71.88 -18.62
N ILE A 418 -28.67 70.81 -18.20
CA ILE A 418 -28.11 69.81 -17.27
C ILE A 418 -26.92 69.08 -17.89
N VAL A 419 -27.07 68.60 -19.13
CA VAL A 419 -25.99 67.87 -19.81
C VAL A 419 -24.83 68.81 -20.13
N LYS A 420 -25.11 70.06 -20.51
CA LYS A 420 -24.06 71.09 -20.73
C LYS A 420 -23.33 71.49 -19.45
N ALA A 421 -24.03 71.65 -18.33
CA ALA A 421 -23.44 72.00 -17.03
C ALA A 421 -22.49 70.90 -16.51
N ASN A 422 -22.86 69.63 -16.71
CA ASN A 422 -22.11 68.45 -16.25
C ASN A 422 -20.89 68.08 -17.13
N ASN A 423 -20.40 68.99 -17.99
CA ASN A 423 -19.35 68.74 -18.97
C ASN A 423 -19.57 67.45 -19.80
N ARG A 424 -20.21 67.62 -20.97
CA ARG A 424 -20.59 66.51 -21.86
C ARG A 424 -19.47 65.52 -22.13
N ILE A 425 -18.25 66.01 -22.39
CA ILE A 425 -17.11 65.19 -22.77
C ILE A 425 -16.72 64.25 -21.61
N LEU A 426 -16.54 64.80 -20.41
CA LEU A 426 -16.21 64.00 -19.23
C LEU A 426 -17.33 63.02 -18.87
N SER A 427 -18.60 63.40 -19.08
CA SER A 427 -19.73 62.50 -18.86
C SER A 427 -19.73 61.32 -19.82
N TYR A 428 -19.43 61.53 -21.10
CA TYR A 428 -19.33 60.45 -22.08
C TYR A 428 -18.16 59.53 -21.80
N ILE A 429 -16.97 60.09 -21.50
CA ILE A 429 -15.79 59.28 -21.15
C ILE A 429 -16.10 58.39 -19.94
N LEU A 430 -16.73 58.96 -18.90
CA LEU A 430 -17.10 58.19 -17.72
C LEU A 430 -18.08 57.06 -18.05
N LEU A 431 -19.16 57.33 -18.79
CA LEU A 431 -20.14 56.31 -19.15
C LEU A 431 -19.54 55.21 -20.04
N ILE A 432 -18.71 55.58 -21.02
CA ILE A 432 -18.00 54.61 -21.86
C ILE A 432 -17.06 53.74 -20.99
N SER A 433 -16.30 54.36 -20.08
CA SER A 433 -15.43 53.60 -19.17
C SER A 433 -16.23 52.66 -18.27
N LEU A 434 -17.40 53.08 -17.76
CA LEU A 434 -18.26 52.24 -16.92
C LEU A 434 -18.84 51.04 -17.69
N VAL A 435 -19.21 51.20 -18.96
CA VAL A 435 -19.61 50.07 -19.82
C VAL A 435 -18.51 49.01 -19.85
N PHE A 436 -17.26 49.44 -20.08
CA PHE A 436 -16.13 48.53 -20.10
C PHE A 436 -15.77 47.97 -18.71
N CYS A 437 -15.96 48.73 -17.63
CA CYS A 437 -15.81 48.23 -16.26
C CYS A 437 -16.84 47.13 -15.91
N PHE A 438 -18.08 47.24 -16.39
CA PHE A 438 -19.06 46.17 -16.21
C PHE A 438 -18.71 44.95 -17.07
N LEU A 439 -18.32 45.15 -18.33
CA LEU A 439 -17.97 44.06 -19.24
C LEU A 439 -16.68 43.32 -18.84
N CYS A 440 -15.70 43.99 -18.22
CA CYS A 440 -14.46 43.32 -17.81
C CYS A 440 -14.70 42.24 -16.75
N SER A 441 -15.81 42.32 -16.00
CA SER A 441 -16.23 41.28 -15.05
C SER A 441 -16.43 39.93 -15.73
N LEU A 442 -16.81 39.90 -17.01
CA LEU A 442 -17.01 38.67 -17.77
C LEU A 442 -15.70 37.92 -18.05
N LEU A 443 -14.55 38.61 -18.02
CA LEU A 443 -13.24 37.97 -18.20
C LEU A 443 -12.84 37.08 -17.02
N PHE A 444 -13.47 37.26 -15.86
CA PHE A 444 -13.24 36.49 -14.64
C PHE A 444 -14.13 35.23 -14.54
N ILE A 445 -15.14 35.10 -15.41
CA ILE A 445 -16.13 34.02 -15.39
C ILE A 445 -15.89 33.08 -16.58
N GLY A 446 -15.83 31.78 -16.32
CA GLY A 446 -15.58 30.74 -17.32
C GLY A 446 -14.24 30.03 -17.13
N HIS A 447 -13.84 29.25 -18.14
CA HIS A 447 -12.58 28.50 -18.10
C HIS A 447 -11.39 29.46 -18.31
N PRO A 448 -10.44 29.54 -17.35
CA PRO A 448 -9.31 30.44 -17.46
C PRO A 448 -8.31 29.95 -18.52
N ASN A 449 -8.14 30.78 -19.55
CA ASN A 449 -7.11 30.64 -20.59
C ASN A 449 -6.00 31.69 -20.38
N GLN A 450 -4.83 31.47 -20.98
CA GLN A 450 -3.68 32.35 -20.84
C GLN A 450 -4.03 33.81 -21.21
N ASP A 451 -4.78 33.99 -22.30
CA ASP A 451 -5.24 35.30 -22.75
C ASP A 451 -6.19 35.95 -21.74
N THR A 452 -7.12 35.19 -21.17
CA THR A 452 -8.07 35.71 -20.17
C THR A 452 -7.37 36.14 -18.89
N CYS A 453 -6.37 35.38 -18.43
CA CYS A 453 -5.59 35.72 -17.23
C CYS A 453 -4.84 37.05 -17.41
N ILE A 454 -4.24 37.26 -18.58
CA ILE A 454 -3.56 38.52 -18.92
C ILE A 454 -4.56 39.67 -18.98
N LEU A 455 -5.72 39.46 -19.62
CA LEU A 455 -6.71 40.51 -19.84
C LEU A 455 -7.47 40.92 -18.57
N GLN A 456 -7.76 40.00 -17.63
CA GLN A 456 -8.57 40.28 -16.44
C GLN A 456 -8.11 41.54 -15.69
N GLN A 457 -6.91 41.48 -15.11
CA GLN A 457 -6.39 42.51 -14.21
C GLN A 457 -5.97 43.77 -14.96
N THR A 458 -5.43 43.59 -16.18
CA THR A 458 -4.96 44.71 -17.01
C THR A 458 -6.13 45.56 -17.48
N THR A 459 -7.20 44.92 -17.97
CA THR A 459 -8.43 45.57 -18.43
C THR A 459 -9.14 46.27 -17.26
N PHE A 460 -9.25 45.59 -16.12
CA PHE A 460 -9.77 46.16 -14.88
C PHE A 460 -9.01 47.43 -14.49
N GLY A 461 -7.68 47.35 -14.35
CA GLY A 461 -6.89 48.49 -13.89
C GLY A 461 -6.89 49.69 -14.84
N VAL A 462 -6.88 49.44 -16.15
CA VAL A 462 -6.93 50.50 -17.17
C VAL A 462 -8.28 51.24 -17.14
N PHE A 463 -9.41 50.52 -17.22
CA PHE A 463 -10.71 51.17 -17.27
C PHE A 463 -11.10 51.85 -15.96
N PHE A 464 -10.74 51.29 -14.81
CA PHE A 464 -10.94 51.95 -13.53
C PHE A 464 -10.09 53.22 -13.40
N THR A 465 -8.85 53.22 -13.93
CA THR A 465 -8.05 54.45 -13.99
C THR A 465 -8.73 55.53 -14.80
N VAL A 466 -9.30 55.19 -15.97
CA VAL A 466 -10.08 56.14 -16.80
C VAL A 466 -11.28 56.66 -16.01
N ALA A 467 -12.05 55.79 -15.35
CA ALA A 467 -13.24 56.17 -14.60
C ALA A 467 -12.90 57.10 -13.43
N ILE A 468 -11.94 56.74 -12.57
CA ILE A 468 -11.56 57.51 -11.38
C ILE A 468 -10.90 58.83 -11.79
N SER A 469 -10.01 58.84 -12.79
CA SER A 469 -9.39 60.07 -13.29
C SER A 469 -10.42 61.02 -13.92
N THR A 470 -11.47 60.48 -14.55
CA THR A 470 -12.58 61.29 -15.08
C THR A 470 -13.41 61.92 -13.96
N VAL A 471 -13.70 61.18 -12.89
CA VAL A 471 -14.40 61.75 -11.71
C VAL A 471 -13.52 62.78 -11.00
N LEU A 472 -12.21 62.54 -10.89
CA LEU A 472 -11.26 63.51 -10.37
C LEU A 472 -11.22 64.78 -11.23
N ALA A 473 -11.16 64.65 -12.56
CA ALA A 473 -11.22 65.76 -13.51
C ALA A 473 -12.51 66.58 -13.35
N LYS A 474 -13.67 65.91 -13.21
CA LYS A 474 -14.96 66.56 -12.94
C LYS A 474 -14.92 67.33 -11.62
N THR A 475 -14.44 66.70 -10.56
CA THR A 475 -14.37 67.31 -9.23
C THR A 475 -13.45 68.53 -9.22
N ILE A 476 -12.26 68.45 -9.83
CA ILE A 476 -11.35 69.59 -9.99
C ILE A 476 -12.04 70.70 -10.79
N THR A 477 -12.74 70.36 -11.88
CA THR A 477 -13.48 71.34 -12.70
C THR A 477 -14.53 72.10 -11.87
N VAL A 478 -15.30 71.37 -11.05
CA VAL A 478 -16.30 71.96 -10.14
C VAL A 478 -15.63 72.85 -9.07
N VAL A 479 -14.63 72.34 -8.36
CA VAL A 479 -13.90 73.12 -7.33
C VAL A 479 -13.29 74.39 -7.90
N THR A 480 -12.66 74.29 -9.07
CA THR A 480 -12.03 75.42 -9.77
C THR A 480 -13.07 76.43 -10.25
N ALA A 481 -14.28 75.99 -10.64
CA ALA A 481 -15.36 76.88 -11.07
C ALA A 481 -15.91 77.73 -9.91
N PHE A 482 -16.07 77.15 -8.71
CA PHE A 482 -16.65 77.84 -7.56
C PHE A 482 -15.65 78.60 -6.69
N LYS A 483 -14.43 78.08 -6.47
CA LYS A 483 -13.46 78.74 -5.57
C LYS A 483 -12.61 79.84 -6.23
N LEU A 484 -12.37 79.76 -7.54
CA LEU A 484 -11.52 80.73 -8.25
C LEU A 484 -12.37 81.81 -8.96
N THR A 485 -13.15 82.55 -8.17
CA THR A 485 -14.10 83.55 -8.69
C THR A 485 -13.41 84.79 -9.24
N THR A 486 -12.40 85.37 -8.59
CA THR A 486 -11.50 86.43 -9.15
C THR A 486 -10.44 86.79 -8.10
N PRO A 487 -9.16 87.07 -8.47
CA PRO A 487 -8.63 87.48 -9.79
C PRO A 487 -7.95 86.37 -10.61
N GLY A 488 -8.26 85.09 -10.37
CA GLY A 488 -7.61 83.95 -11.02
C GLY A 488 -8.13 83.54 -12.41
N ARG A 489 -8.66 84.42 -13.28
CA ARG A 489 -9.36 84.01 -14.52
C ARG A 489 -8.49 83.18 -15.48
N MET A 490 -7.21 83.53 -15.64
CA MET A 490 -6.24 82.77 -16.46
C MET A 490 -5.90 81.42 -15.83
N ILE A 491 -5.62 81.42 -14.52
CA ILE A 491 -5.31 80.22 -13.75
C ILE A 491 -6.48 79.24 -13.81
N ARG A 492 -7.72 79.73 -13.61
CA ARG A 492 -8.96 78.96 -13.74
C ARG A 492 -9.09 78.30 -15.12
N ARG A 493 -8.92 79.05 -16.21
CA ARG A 493 -9.00 78.48 -17.57
C ARG A 493 -7.91 77.43 -17.81
N ARG A 494 -6.68 77.68 -17.35
CA ARG A 494 -5.56 76.74 -17.49
C ARG A 494 -5.80 75.47 -16.68
N MET A 495 -6.21 75.57 -15.42
CA MET A 495 -6.53 74.43 -14.57
C MET A 495 -7.70 73.60 -15.10
N ILE A 496 -8.77 74.24 -15.57
CA ILE A 496 -9.88 73.52 -16.20
C ILE A 496 -9.40 72.77 -17.44
N LYS A 497 -8.64 73.42 -18.35
CA LYS A 497 -8.08 72.76 -19.54
C LYS A 497 -7.15 71.59 -19.18
N VAL A 498 -6.32 71.74 -18.15
CA VAL A 498 -5.43 70.67 -17.66
C VAL A 498 -6.24 69.51 -17.11
N ALA A 499 -7.23 69.79 -16.24
CA ALA A 499 -8.09 68.77 -15.66
C ALA A 499 -8.90 68.03 -16.73
N THR A 500 -9.46 68.73 -17.72
CA THR A 500 -10.32 68.10 -18.73
C THR A 500 -9.56 67.37 -19.82
N ASN A 501 -8.39 67.87 -20.25
CA ASN A 501 -7.72 67.35 -21.45
C ASN A 501 -6.46 66.54 -21.16
N PHE A 502 -5.73 66.84 -20.08
CA PHE A 502 -4.42 66.23 -19.82
C PHE A 502 -4.45 65.25 -18.65
N LEU A 503 -5.30 65.45 -17.65
CA LEU A 503 -5.32 64.60 -16.45
C LEU A 503 -5.62 63.13 -16.78
N ILE A 504 -6.68 62.86 -17.54
CA ILE A 504 -7.08 61.50 -17.92
C ILE A 504 -5.96 60.79 -18.69
N PRO A 505 -5.44 61.32 -19.82
CA PRO A 505 -4.39 60.63 -20.58
C PRO A 505 -3.10 60.44 -19.78
N ILE A 506 -2.71 61.39 -18.92
CA ILE A 506 -1.53 61.24 -18.06
C ILE A 506 -1.74 60.09 -17.07
N CYS A 507 -2.87 60.06 -16.36
CA CYS A 507 -3.15 59.00 -15.39
C CYS A 507 -3.22 57.63 -16.07
N THR A 508 -3.81 57.53 -17.26
CA THR A 508 -3.89 56.28 -18.02
C THR A 508 -2.54 55.84 -18.57
N LEU A 509 -1.68 56.76 -18.99
CA LEU A 509 -0.33 56.44 -19.46
C LEU A 509 0.51 55.82 -18.34
N ILE A 510 0.41 56.38 -17.12
CA ILE A 510 1.08 55.83 -15.93
C ILE A 510 0.56 54.41 -15.66
N GLN A 511 -0.75 54.19 -15.70
CA GLN A 511 -1.32 52.86 -15.50
C GLN A 511 -0.88 51.86 -16.59
N LEU A 512 -0.83 52.28 -17.85
CA LEU A 512 -0.37 51.45 -18.96
C LEU A 512 1.11 51.09 -18.80
N ALA A 513 1.95 52.02 -18.33
CA ALA A 513 3.36 51.73 -18.04
C ALA A 513 3.50 50.72 -16.90
N LEU A 514 2.75 50.87 -15.80
CA LEU A 514 2.74 49.91 -14.69
C LEU A 514 2.27 48.52 -15.14
N CYS A 515 1.18 48.45 -15.90
CA CYS A 515 0.70 47.19 -16.48
C CYS A 515 1.72 46.60 -17.47
N GLY A 516 2.37 47.41 -18.30
CA GLY A 516 3.39 46.95 -19.24
C GLY A 516 4.61 46.36 -18.56
N ILE A 517 5.09 47.00 -17.48
CA ILE A 517 6.19 46.46 -16.64
C ILE A 517 5.75 45.15 -15.97
N TRP A 518 4.52 45.08 -15.46
CA TRP A 518 3.99 43.86 -14.86
C TRP A 518 3.94 42.70 -15.86
N LEU A 519 3.40 42.93 -17.05
CA LEU A 519 3.36 41.93 -18.12
C LEU A 519 4.74 41.53 -18.63
N GLY A 520 5.71 42.46 -18.65
CA GLY A 520 7.07 42.17 -19.10
C GLY A 520 7.93 41.43 -18.07
N THR A 521 7.69 41.63 -16.77
CA THR A 521 8.48 41.00 -15.69
C THR A 521 7.90 39.66 -15.25
N SER A 522 6.59 39.57 -15.06
CA SER A 522 5.91 38.36 -14.59
C SER A 522 4.42 38.44 -14.94
N PRO A 523 4.03 38.09 -16.18
CA PRO A 523 2.65 38.15 -16.61
C PRO A 523 1.78 37.15 -15.82
N PRO A 524 0.47 37.44 -15.65
CA PRO A 524 -0.45 36.46 -15.09
C PRO A 524 -0.47 35.16 -15.91
N PHE A 525 -0.52 34.02 -15.21
CA PHE A 525 -0.49 32.69 -15.83
C PHE A 525 -1.49 31.74 -15.17
N ILE A 526 -1.83 30.66 -15.87
CA ILE A 526 -2.76 29.64 -15.36
C ILE A 526 -2.06 28.79 -14.29
N ASP A 527 -2.66 28.69 -13.11
CA ASP A 527 -2.15 27.92 -11.98
C ASP A 527 -3.24 27.01 -11.38
N ARG A 528 -2.82 25.99 -10.64
CA ARG A 528 -3.70 24.95 -10.08
C ARG A 528 -3.62 24.97 -8.57
N ASP A 529 -4.72 25.31 -7.92
CA ASP A 529 -4.86 25.22 -6.48
C ASP A 529 -5.44 23.85 -6.09
N ILE A 530 -4.59 23.06 -5.45
CA ILE A 530 -4.81 21.67 -5.03
C ILE A 530 -5.25 21.60 -3.55
N GLN A 531 -5.13 22.69 -2.80
CA GLN A 531 -5.29 22.71 -1.34
C GLN A 531 -6.63 23.26 -0.86
N SER A 532 -7.31 24.08 -1.67
CA SER A 532 -8.51 24.78 -1.22
C SER A 532 -9.77 23.92 -1.08
N GLU A 533 -9.96 22.91 -1.92
CA GLU A 533 -11.13 22.00 -1.86
C GLU A 533 -10.70 20.54 -1.98
N HIS A 534 -11.10 19.69 -1.02
CA HIS A 534 -10.77 18.27 -1.03
C HIS A 534 -11.38 17.57 -2.26
N GLY A 535 -10.57 16.78 -2.98
CA GLY A 535 -11.00 16.05 -4.19
C GLY A 535 -11.16 16.90 -5.45
N LYS A 536 -10.84 18.20 -5.41
CA LYS A 536 -10.92 19.11 -6.54
C LYS A 536 -9.60 19.81 -6.82
N VAL A 537 -9.38 20.16 -8.08
CA VAL A 537 -8.30 21.05 -8.53
C VAL A 537 -8.96 22.32 -9.03
N ILE A 538 -8.74 23.43 -8.33
CA ILE A 538 -9.28 24.72 -8.74
C ILE A 538 -8.29 25.36 -9.72
N ILE A 539 -8.70 25.60 -10.96
CA ILE A 539 -7.87 26.32 -11.93
C ILE A 539 -8.10 27.82 -11.73
N ILE A 540 -7.03 28.55 -11.41
CA ILE A 540 -7.06 29.99 -11.14
C ILE A 540 -6.01 30.71 -11.98
N CYS A 541 -6.18 32.01 -12.20
CA CYS A 541 -5.15 32.86 -12.78
C CYS A 541 -4.23 33.36 -11.68
N ASN A 542 -3.01 32.84 -11.60
CA ASN A 542 -1.99 33.39 -10.72
C ASN A 542 -1.54 34.75 -11.26
N LYS A 543 -1.39 35.73 -10.36
CA LYS A 543 -1.04 37.12 -10.69
C LYS A 543 0.43 37.29 -11.10
N GLY A 544 1.26 36.25 -10.97
CA GLY A 544 2.69 36.30 -11.24
C GLY A 544 3.41 37.06 -10.13
N SER A 545 3.82 38.30 -10.40
CA SER A 545 4.45 39.13 -9.38
C SER A 545 3.42 39.77 -8.46
N ILE A 546 3.31 39.24 -7.23
CA ILE A 546 2.51 39.81 -6.14
C ILE A 546 2.87 41.29 -5.93
N ILE A 547 4.16 41.61 -5.99
CA ILE A 547 4.68 42.98 -5.83
C ILE A 547 4.14 43.89 -6.94
N ALA A 548 4.25 43.48 -8.21
CA ALA A 548 3.76 44.27 -9.34
C ALA A 548 2.24 44.48 -9.29
N PHE A 549 1.49 43.45 -8.91
CA PHE A 549 0.05 43.54 -8.68
C PHE A 549 -0.31 44.60 -7.63
N TYR A 550 0.38 44.61 -6.48
CA TYR A 550 0.15 45.63 -5.45
C TYR A 550 0.59 47.03 -5.86
N PHE A 551 1.58 47.19 -6.74
CA PHE A 551 1.89 48.50 -7.30
C PHE A 551 0.76 49.04 -8.18
N VAL A 552 0.16 48.19 -9.03
CA VAL A 552 -1.00 48.54 -9.85
C VAL A 552 -2.21 48.91 -8.97
N LEU A 553 -2.55 48.08 -8.00
CA LEU A 553 -3.64 48.38 -7.06
C LEU A 553 -3.34 49.60 -6.18
N GLY A 554 -2.10 49.76 -5.73
CA GLY A 554 -1.67 50.88 -4.90
C GLY A 554 -1.80 52.20 -5.63
N TYR A 555 -1.46 52.24 -6.92
CA TYR A 555 -1.67 53.42 -7.77
C TYR A 555 -3.17 53.74 -7.91
N LEU A 556 -4.02 52.76 -8.22
CA LEU A 556 -5.47 52.93 -8.25
C LEU A 556 -6.04 53.43 -6.91
N GLY A 557 -5.56 52.86 -5.80
CA GLY A 557 -5.92 53.27 -4.44
C GLY A 557 -5.50 54.71 -4.14
N SER A 558 -4.31 55.12 -4.55
CA SER A 558 -3.82 56.50 -4.41
C SER A 558 -4.65 57.50 -5.24
N LEU A 559 -5.02 57.11 -6.47
CA LEU A 559 -5.87 57.91 -7.35
C LEU A 559 -7.28 58.05 -6.77
N ALA A 560 -7.84 56.95 -6.24
CA ALA A 560 -9.13 56.95 -5.56
C ALA A 560 -9.11 57.82 -4.29
N LEU A 561 -8.07 57.73 -3.47
CA LEU A 561 -7.90 58.54 -2.27
C LEU A 561 -7.77 60.03 -2.61
N GLY A 562 -6.98 60.37 -3.63
CA GLY A 562 -6.86 61.74 -4.12
C GLY A 562 -8.21 62.27 -4.63
N SER A 563 -8.93 61.46 -5.40
CA SER A 563 -10.28 61.79 -5.89
C SER A 563 -11.30 61.99 -4.76
N PHE A 564 -11.31 61.09 -3.78
CA PHE A 564 -12.15 61.19 -2.58
C PHE A 564 -11.81 62.45 -1.77
N THR A 565 -10.53 62.76 -1.57
CA THR A 565 -10.09 63.95 -0.82
C THR A 565 -10.56 65.24 -1.49
N VAL A 566 -10.37 65.36 -2.80
CA VAL A 566 -10.82 66.53 -3.56
C VAL A 566 -12.34 66.63 -3.55
N ALA A 567 -13.06 65.50 -3.67
CA ALA A 567 -14.53 65.47 -3.64
C ALA A 567 -15.07 65.86 -2.26
N PHE A 568 -14.48 65.33 -1.19
CA PHE A 568 -14.84 65.65 0.18
C PHE A 568 -14.70 67.15 0.48
N LEU A 569 -13.60 67.77 0.02
CA LEU A 569 -13.38 69.22 0.13
C LEU A 569 -14.38 70.05 -0.72
N ALA A 570 -14.94 69.45 -1.77
CA ALA A 570 -15.93 70.06 -2.65
C ALA A 570 -17.38 69.96 -2.11
N ARG A 571 -17.66 69.09 -1.13
CA ARG A 571 -19.02 68.72 -0.70
C ARG A 571 -19.94 69.89 -0.34
N ASN A 572 -19.39 70.96 0.21
CA ASN A 572 -20.15 72.13 0.67
C ASN A 572 -20.29 73.22 -0.41
N LEU A 573 -19.80 73.01 -1.63
CA LEU A 573 -19.93 73.98 -2.71
C LEU A 573 -21.39 74.04 -3.20
N PRO A 574 -22.00 75.24 -3.32
CA PRO A 574 -23.35 75.41 -3.82
C PRO A 574 -23.36 75.21 -5.35
N ASP A 575 -23.33 73.95 -5.78
CA ASP A 575 -23.36 73.59 -7.20
C ASP A 575 -24.79 73.42 -7.72
N ARG A 576 -24.99 73.75 -9.00
CA ARG A 576 -26.24 73.45 -9.71
C ARG A 576 -26.49 71.94 -9.60
N PHE A 577 -27.69 71.59 -9.13
CA PHE A 577 -28.14 70.21 -8.97
C PHE A 577 -27.36 69.36 -7.93
N ASN A 578 -26.68 69.96 -6.95
CA ASN A 578 -25.94 69.24 -5.90
C ASN A 578 -24.86 68.28 -6.45
N GLU A 579 -24.26 68.60 -7.61
CA GLU A 579 -23.31 67.72 -8.30
C GLU A 579 -22.09 67.35 -7.43
N ALA A 580 -21.49 68.32 -6.73
CA ALA A 580 -20.38 68.04 -5.81
C ALA A 580 -20.73 67.03 -4.71
N LYS A 581 -21.97 67.06 -4.20
CA LYS A 581 -22.45 66.10 -3.20
C LYS A 581 -22.55 64.69 -3.77
N PHE A 582 -23.08 64.56 -4.99
CA PHE A 582 -23.19 63.26 -5.67
C PHE A 582 -21.83 62.67 -6.06
N LEU A 583 -20.87 63.49 -6.47
CA LEU A 583 -19.48 63.08 -6.72
C LEU A 583 -18.79 62.60 -5.43
N THR A 584 -19.06 63.26 -4.31
CA THR A 584 -18.53 62.83 -3.00
C THR A 584 -19.13 61.49 -2.59
N PHE A 585 -20.45 61.33 -2.71
CA PHE A 585 -21.12 60.08 -2.36
C PHE A 585 -20.66 58.92 -3.26
N SER A 586 -20.48 59.16 -4.56
CA SER A 586 -19.97 58.15 -5.49
C SER A 586 -18.55 57.70 -5.10
N MET A 587 -17.68 58.64 -4.73
CA MET A 587 -16.31 58.33 -4.31
C MET A 587 -16.25 57.66 -2.93
N LEU A 588 -17.17 57.99 -2.02
CA LEU A 588 -17.29 57.31 -0.72
C LEU A 588 -17.69 55.83 -0.91
N VAL A 589 -18.72 55.56 -1.72
CA VAL A 589 -19.14 54.19 -2.04
C VAL A 589 -18.00 53.43 -2.69
N PHE A 590 -17.37 54.01 -3.71
CA PHE A 590 -16.20 53.41 -4.37
C PHE A 590 -15.10 53.04 -3.37
N TYR A 591 -14.68 53.99 -2.53
CA TYR A 591 -13.60 53.79 -1.57
C TYR A 591 -13.96 52.73 -0.52
N SER A 592 -15.21 52.71 -0.03
CA SER A 592 -15.68 51.72 0.95
C SER A 592 -15.67 50.28 0.43
N VAL A 593 -16.01 50.08 -0.85
CA VAL A 593 -15.99 48.76 -1.50
C VAL A 593 -14.55 48.24 -1.55
N TRP A 594 -13.60 49.08 -1.98
CA TRP A 594 -12.19 48.67 -2.11
C TRP A 594 -11.46 48.50 -0.78
N ILE A 595 -11.80 49.28 0.27
CA ILE A 595 -11.32 49.01 1.62
C ILE A 595 -11.81 47.65 2.13
N THR A 596 -13.08 47.31 1.87
CA THR A 596 -13.67 46.04 2.32
C THR A 596 -13.16 44.86 1.50
N PHE A 597 -12.86 45.07 0.22
CA PHE A 597 -12.28 44.06 -0.66
C PHE A 597 -10.98 43.48 -0.11
N LEU A 598 -10.05 44.33 0.36
CA LEU A 598 -8.73 43.87 0.82
C LEU A 598 -8.78 42.77 1.90
N PRO A 599 -9.44 42.94 3.06
CA PRO A 599 -9.51 41.89 4.08
C PRO A 599 -10.29 40.66 3.62
N VAL A 600 -11.38 40.84 2.86
CA VAL A 600 -12.20 39.71 2.39
C VAL A 600 -11.44 38.88 1.34
N TYR A 601 -10.70 39.53 0.46
CA TYR A 601 -9.85 38.89 -0.53
C TYR A 601 -8.79 38.01 0.13
N HIS A 602 -8.16 38.49 1.21
CA HIS A 602 -7.17 37.69 1.97
C HIS A 602 -7.79 36.57 2.82
N SER A 603 -9.06 36.69 3.19
CA SER A 603 -9.77 35.68 3.98
C SER A 603 -10.39 34.57 3.14
N THR A 604 -10.58 34.78 1.84
CA THR A 604 -11.29 33.84 0.95
C THR A 604 -10.30 33.11 0.04
N ARG A 605 -10.62 31.85 -0.29
CA ARG A 605 -9.80 31.00 -1.17
C ARG A 605 -10.64 30.39 -2.29
N GLY A 606 -9.98 29.85 -3.31
CA GLY A 606 -10.64 29.17 -4.43
C GLY A 606 -11.61 30.06 -5.21
N LYS A 607 -12.76 29.50 -5.60
CA LYS A 607 -13.79 30.21 -6.40
C LYS A 607 -14.36 31.46 -5.71
N VAL A 608 -14.47 31.44 -4.38
CA VAL A 608 -15.06 32.55 -3.61
C VAL A 608 -14.20 33.81 -3.72
N MET A 609 -12.88 33.67 -3.81
CA MET A 609 -11.97 34.79 -4.02
C MET A 609 -12.30 35.57 -5.32
N ILE A 610 -12.55 34.84 -6.42
CA ILE A 610 -12.91 35.43 -7.72
C ILE A 610 -14.28 36.12 -7.64
N VAL A 611 -15.25 35.50 -6.95
CA VAL A 611 -16.59 36.07 -6.74
C VAL A 611 -16.51 37.42 -6.02
N VAL A 612 -15.69 37.52 -4.97
CA VAL A 612 -15.48 38.76 -4.20
C VAL A 612 -14.90 39.86 -5.08
N GLU A 613 -13.99 39.53 -5.99
CA GLU A 613 -13.39 40.47 -6.93
C GLU A 613 -14.40 41.00 -7.94
N VAL A 614 -15.13 40.10 -8.61
CA VAL A 614 -16.19 40.47 -9.57
C VAL A 614 -17.27 41.30 -8.90
N PHE A 615 -17.71 40.90 -7.71
CA PHE A 615 -18.71 41.65 -6.95
C PHE A 615 -18.23 43.07 -6.62
N SER A 616 -16.96 43.24 -6.24
CA SER A 616 -16.37 44.54 -5.94
C SER A 616 -16.28 45.45 -7.17
N ILE A 617 -15.95 44.89 -8.34
CA ILE A 617 -15.95 45.61 -9.62
C ILE A 617 -17.36 46.11 -9.96
N LEU A 618 -18.36 45.23 -9.87
CA LEU A 618 -19.75 45.56 -10.16
C LEU A 618 -20.31 46.59 -9.18
N ALA A 619 -20.12 46.38 -7.87
CA ALA A 619 -20.65 47.26 -6.82
C ALA A 619 -20.05 48.67 -6.90
N SER A 620 -18.74 48.79 -7.10
CA SER A 620 -18.06 50.09 -7.22
C SER A 620 -18.47 50.85 -8.50
N SER A 621 -18.58 50.14 -9.63
CA SER A 621 -19.06 50.71 -10.90
C SER A 621 -20.53 51.12 -10.84
N ALA A 622 -21.37 50.30 -10.21
CA ALA A 622 -22.79 50.62 -9.96
C ALA A 622 -22.94 51.82 -9.02
N GLY A 623 -22.07 51.95 -8.02
CA GLY A 623 -21.99 53.13 -7.16
C GLY A 623 -21.69 54.40 -7.96
N LEU A 624 -20.69 54.37 -8.85
CA LEU A 624 -20.37 55.50 -9.73
C LEU A 624 -21.52 55.85 -10.68
N LEU A 625 -22.12 54.85 -11.32
CA LEU A 625 -23.27 55.04 -12.23
C LEU A 625 -24.47 55.63 -11.47
N GLY A 626 -24.88 54.97 -10.40
CA GLY A 626 -26.06 55.28 -9.61
C GLY A 626 -25.99 56.68 -9.01
N CYS A 627 -24.90 56.99 -8.32
CA CYS A 627 -24.77 58.25 -7.60
C CYS A 627 -24.66 59.46 -8.55
N ILE A 628 -23.95 59.33 -9.68
CA ILE A 628 -23.66 60.46 -10.58
C ILE A 628 -24.79 60.70 -11.59
N PHE A 629 -25.39 59.62 -12.13
CA PHE A 629 -26.29 59.73 -13.28
C PHE A 629 -27.77 59.57 -12.95
N VAL A 630 -28.16 58.80 -11.92
CA VAL A 630 -29.60 58.60 -11.59
C VAL A 630 -30.33 59.91 -11.30
N PRO A 631 -29.80 60.84 -10.47
CA PRO A 631 -30.46 62.12 -10.24
C PRO A 631 -30.64 62.93 -11.53
N LYS A 632 -29.68 62.85 -12.45
CA LYS A 632 -29.68 63.58 -13.72
C LYS A 632 -30.66 62.97 -14.72
N CYS A 633 -30.70 61.65 -14.82
CA CYS A 633 -31.69 60.93 -15.62
C CYS A 633 -33.12 61.18 -15.12
N TYR A 634 -33.33 61.24 -13.79
CA TYR A 634 -34.63 61.57 -13.22
C TYR A 634 -35.11 62.96 -13.66
N VAL A 635 -34.23 63.98 -13.63
CA VAL A 635 -34.59 65.32 -14.10
C VAL A 635 -34.76 65.38 -15.63
N LEU A 636 -33.97 64.63 -16.40
CA LEU A 636 -34.11 64.59 -17.86
C LEU A 636 -35.39 63.89 -18.34
N LEU A 637 -35.82 62.82 -17.67
CA LEU A 637 -36.92 61.97 -18.12
C LEU A 637 -38.25 62.25 -17.40
N VAL A 638 -38.23 62.56 -16.10
CA VAL A 638 -39.44 62.65 -15.26
C VAL A 638 -39.83 64.08 -14.95
N ARG A 639 -38.86 64.98 -14.71
CA ARG A 639 -39.12 66.40 -14.40
C ARG A 639 -38.41 67.35 -15.36
N PRO A 640 -38.77 67.34 -16.65
CA PRO A 640 -38.15 68.20 -17.65
C PRO A 640 -38.32 69.70 -17.34
N ASP A 641 -39.30 70.07 -16.51
CA ASP A 641 -39.58 71.46 -16.10
C ASP A 641 -38.40 72.09 -15.33
N LEU A 642 -37.62 71.26 -14.62
CA LEU A 642 -36.40 71.69 -13.91
C LEU A 642 -35.20 71.88 -14.86
N ASN A 643 -35.34 71.54 -16.15
CA ASN A 643 -34.32 71.76 -17.19
C ASN A 643 -34.37 73.17 -17.80
N VAL A 644 -35.21 74.08 -17.31
CA VAL A 644 -35.28 75.45 -17.83
C VAL A 644 -34.47 76.38 -16.92
N LEU A 645 -33.47 77.06 -17.49
CA LEU A 645 -32.76 78.14 -16.79
C LEU A 645 -33.77 79.27 -16.52
N GLN A 646 -34.15 79.49 -15.25
CA GLN A 646 -34.72 80.78 -14.85
C GLN A 646 -33.68 81.85 -15.20
N LYS A 647 -34.10 82.78 -16.05
CA LYS A 647 -33.26 83.79 -16.69
C LYS A 647 -32.81 84.86 -15.72
#